data_AF-A0A1Y5YUZ0-F1
#
_entry.id   AF-A0A1Y5YUZ0-F1
#
_cell.length_a   1.000
_cell.length_b   1.000
_cell.length_c   1.000
_cell.angle_alpha   90.00
_cell.angle_beta   90.00
_cell.angle_gamma   90.00
#
_symmetry.space_group_name_H-M   'P 1'
#
loop_
_entity.id
_entity.type
_entity.pdbx_description
1 polymer ?
#
loop_
_entity_poly.entity_id
_entity_poly.type
_entity_poly.pdbx_seq_one_letter_code
_entity_poly.pdbx_strand_id
1 'polypeptide(L)'
;MYKTYTLTIDVTSQKEPPLVHFNQEDYNTAQLIVHLRNGSNILPLSGASVQIVVQKLDNNGGYLPCTITDATNGIIEVILSSSSLAYPGQVMCEIHITKGSDKLVTPRFKYVVGKSLLNSETLASTNEYPFLQQLVVDGKNAKKDFDNALIGVDKKTNEAVAAANNKFSTALTTIVADAEKETVKAQSQLKDIVKDAQRVVDDAKQIDMPFLKKSEDEMKGLRKDVGDTNKRMDTIVTNGNKDNTEVVDARLGADGIARGSVGSLVREIHKQQLHDERKSQLLQHGLNVLNAPVASPLNVEIQGRTLVNLLGQTNLDNTKYYVFVPHKGTTKIAYGGNTYEGVTKFTGQATVSYTIKQDLRGKVARSTVENGHSAKTTGSKTTLVNPTDTLAEAEGEYPRLYTVNGAPYFNMSATINGGIAQQLFPFNIIRTLEDKYGPQIWQGKTTLAEKVTIAKQVVTKIIGNWFGFGSSVNGNKTNLSYWNHLTSAWGTVLVHVSGSVSKLTQTSTNTSAYIGSDGFVHYLAYAEPSNGTVASVINTDYIELELEVNLNLPLLEDALYEVDQATYNKINVDPEYSGQKLFDKFPYVQGVQHLNPVLTAEGGNLIPPFTDGAWRLHANSRVMAPYELELNATNWNQDNDVRVRVNANQTCTLSFPAACVFKINSISSNGAIKQILNDTKSSSVTFVTPAETTELQIILRQENQAGVSKFLNPMLTLGDKPKPFIPRNPSYLYTNAVLVGQNGVNDVLFQDDGQWKVLRKWEWDVVLDGSLSWAFVNDKNGVKSFKNPISAGGNKSTLTTKFNGGILSSTLYNIDIADNSYMHSDGYTYVTVSDTDTGFRGSYTPTSDEIKAYFNGWKSKTSDANGKPIAWKSLVDDKDSPTQTLAYVRANRAPNYSPYKLTYQLAAPRVENVQVEGDLAVSGMTQVRVDSGVVVREKVKPNVYTNTVFINSAVSKLAYRVDGVIEVYKNGQIDKNWTLVSRNTSESDYVPLGKGFARATIASFDPTAEYTVTYLTLDKHQYTTNVVDAKGMYNQSIRSTVEELTVKQSDAATGLSILQNIVTDVLARLKANSL
;
A
#
# COMPACT_ATOMS: atom_id res chain seq x y z
N MET A 1 4.90 53.36 27.38
CA MET A 1 5.78 54.45 27.89
C MET A 1 6.35 55.12 26.65
N TYR A 2 6.08 56.40 26.40
CA TYR A 2 6.55 57.09 25.19
C TYR A 2 7.69 58.05 25.53
N LYS A 3 8.69 58.11 24.66
CA LYS A 3 9.72 59.13 24.59
C LYS A 3 9.22 60.18 23.59
N THR A 4 8.59 61.22 24.12
CA THR A 4 7.83 62.19 23.34
C THR A 4 8.57 63.51 23.19
N TYR A 5 8.64 64.03 21.96
CA TYR A 5 9.10 65.39 21.69
C TYR A 5 8.01 66.20 21.00
N THR A 6 7.84 67.46 21.43
CA THR A 6 6.88 68.40 20.82
C THR A 6 7.62 69.39 19.93
N LEU A 7 7.19 69.51 18.67
CA LEU A 7 7.75 70.42 17.67
C LEU A 7 6.67 71.39 17.19
N THR A 8 7.05 72.63 16.91
CA THR A 8 6.20 73.57 16.18
C THR A 8 6.77 73.77 14.78
N ILE A 9 5.97 73.50 13.76
CA ILE A 9 6.37 73.62 12.35
C ILE A 9 5.45 74.65 11.69
N ASP A 10 6.05 75.73 11.22
CA ASP A 10 5.36 76.77 10.46
C ASP A 10 5.57 76.52 8.97
N VAL A 11 4.47 76.39 8.22
CA VAL A 11 4.49 76.07 6.78
C VAL A 11 5.08 77.17 5.91
N THR A 12 5.27 78.37 6.46
CA THR A 12 5.80 79.54 5.74
C THR A 12 7.18 80.00 6.24
N SER A 13 7.65 79.50 7.38
CA SER A 13 8.93 79.89 7.97
C SER A 13 10.07 78.99 7.51
N GLN A 14 11.22 79.58 7.19
CA GLN A 14 12.46 78.82 6.92
C GLN A 14 13.27 78.51 8.18
N LYS A 15 12.75 78.83 9.38
CA LYS A 15 13.45 78.56 10.64
C LYS A 15 13.37 77.06 10.96
N GLU A 16 14.51 76.39 11.01
CA GLU A 16 14.56 74.96 11.39
C GLU A 16 14.05 74.78 12.84
N PRO A 17 13.17 73.79 13.09
CA PRO A 17 12.73 73.47 14.45
C PRO A 17 13.86 72.80 15.25
N PRO A 18 13.76 72.77 16.60
CA PRO A 18 14.76 72.12 17.44
C PRO A 18 15.01 70.66 17.05
N LEU A 19 16.29 70.27 17.02
CA LEU A 19 16.70 68.91 16.70
C LEU A 19 16.42 67.97 17.89
N VAL A 20 15.76 66.84 17.62
CA VAL A 20 15.35 65.86 18.65
C VAL A 20 16.05 64.52 18.45
N HIS A 21 16.25 63.78 19.54
CA HIS A 21 17.12 62.60 19.58
C HIS A 21 16.38 61.33 20.02
N PHE A 22 16.36 60.32 19.15
CA PHE A 22 15.86 58.97 19.39
C PHE A 22 16.99 57.94 19.31
N ASN A 23 16.73 56.70 19.73
CA ASN A 23 17.66 55.57 19.62
C ASN A 23 17.08 54.49 18.70
N GLN A 24 17.95 53.68 18.05
CA GLN A 24 17.50 52.59 17.16
C GLN A 24 16.53 51.59 17.82
N GLU A 25 16.62 51.43 19.16
CA GLU A 25 15.82 50.48 19.94
C GLU A 25 14.56 51.10 20.59
N ASP A 26 14.21 52.35 20.28
CA ASP A 26 12.99 53.00 20.81
C ASP A 26 11.71 52.44 20.12
N TYR A 27 11.48 51.11 20.24
CA TYR A 27 10.43 50.35 19.52
C TYR A 27 9.03 50.73 19.98
N ASN A 28 8.21 51.30 19.10
CA ASN A 28 6.86 51.80 19.39
C ASN A 28 6.79 52.78 20.58
N THR A 29 7.92 53.37 20.96
CA THR A 29 8.02 54.29 22.10
C THR A 29 8.51 55.68 21.67
N ALA A 30 9.14 55.84 20.50
CA ALA A 30 9.51 57.14 19.94
C ALA A 30 8.31 57.89 19.36
N GLN A 31 7.97 59.05 19.94
CA GLN A 31 6.78 59.83 19.57
C GLN A 31 7.14 61.30 19.26
N LEU A 32 6.57 61.83 18.19
CA LEU A 32 6.58 63.25 17.85
C LEU A 32 5.16 63.82 17.92
N ILE A 33 5.00 64.90 18.67
CA ILE A 33 3.79 65.73 18.64
C ILE A 33 4.14 67.00 17.87
N VAL A 34 3.43 67.28 16.78
CA VAL A 34 3.75 68.41 15.90
C VAL A 34 2.59 69.39 15.85
N HIS A 35 2.87 70.64 16.19
CA HIS A 35 1.95 71.76 16.11
C HIS A 35 2.19 72.50 14.79
N LEU A 36 1.21 72.45 13.88
CA LEU A 36 1.31 73.08 12.57
C LEU A 36 0.76 74.51 12.59
N ARG A 37 1.52 75.45 12.03
CA ARG A 37 1.19 76.88 11.96
C ARG A 37 1.39 77.44 10.55
N ASN A 38 0.76 78.57 10.27
CA ASN A 38 1.01 79.42 9.10
C ASN A 38 1.26 80.84 9.59
N GLY A 39 2.54 81.20 9.71
CA GLY A 39 2.98 82.42 10.38
C GLY A 39 2.55 82.42 11.86
N SER A 40 1.92 83.52 12.29
CA SER A 40 1.40 83.67 13.65
C SER A 40 0.14 82.85 13.93
N ASN A 41 -0.50 82.30 12.89
CA ASN A 41 -1.80 81.63 12.99
C ASN A 41 -1.65 80.11 13.11
N ILE A 42 -2.59 79.49 13.83
CA ILE A 42 -2.77 78.03 13.84
C ILE A 42 -3.17 77.57 12.43
N LEU A 43 -2.73 76.38 12.00
CA LEU A 43 -3.18 75.74 10.77
C LEU A 43 -4.21 74.64 11.08
N PRO A 44 -5.54 74.89 10.94
CA PRO A 44 -6.55 73.89 11.20
C PRO A 44 -6.53 72.76 10.17
N LEU A 45 -6.73 71.52 10.64
CA LEU A 45 -6.65 70.28 9.84
C LEU A 45 -8.01 69.62 9.62
N SER A 46 -9.12 70.28 9.93
CA SER A 46 -10.47 69.73 9.75
C SER A 46 -10.71 69.36 8.27
N GLY A 47 -10.98 68.08 8.03
CA GLY A 47 -11.19 67.51 6.69
C GLY A 47 -9.91 67.28 5.87
N ALA A 48 -8.72 67.36 6.48
CA ALA A 48 -7.46 67.04 5.84
C ALA A 48 -6.94 65.65 6.25
N SER A 49 -6.11 65.04 5.38
CA SER A 49 -5.28 63.87 5.69
C SER A 49 -3.82 64.29 5.78
N VAL A 50 -3.08 63.77 6.77
CA VAL A 50 -1.68 64.13 7.02
C VAL A 50 -0.79 62.89 7.03
N GLN A 51 0.36 62.99 6.36
CA GLN A 51 1.41 61.96 6.36
C GLN A 51 2.77 62.62 6.56
N ILE A 52 3.69 61.93 7.22
CA ILE A 52 5.09 62.35 7.32
C ILE A 52 5.91 61.49 6.38
N VAL A 53 6.76 62.15 5.59
CA VAL A 53 7.77 61.51 4.76
C VAL A 53 9.08 61.52 5.53
N VAL A 54 9.72 60.36 5.64
CA VAL A 54 11.03 60.22 6.25
C VAL A 54 12.03 59.71 5.24
N GLN A 55 13.22 60.32 5.21
CA GLN A 55 14.35 59.89 4.39
C GLN A 55 15.57 59.70 5.29
N LYS A 56 16.07 58.47 5.34
CA LYS A 56 17.24 58.08 6.13
C LYS A 56 18.53 58.42 5.37
N LEU A 57 19.67 58.32 6.06
CA LEU A 57 21.00 58.63 5.52
C LEU A 57 21.41 57.74 4.34
N ASP A 58 20.88 56.52 4.25
CA ASP A 58 21.08 55.59 3.13
C ASP A 58 20.23 55.92 1.88
N ASN A 59 19.58 57.10 1.86
CA ASN A 59 18.59 57.55 0.87
C ASN A 59 17.33 56.67 0.77
N ASN A 60 17.16 55.69 1.65
CA ASN A 60 15.98 54.84 1.70
C ASN A 60 14.94 55.48 2.64
N GLY A 61 13.68 55.61 2.21
CA GLY A 61 12.67 56.40 2.91
C GLY A 61 11.25 56.07 2.48
N GLY A 62 10.27 56.46 3.27
CA GLY A 62 8.86 56.11 3.05
C GLY A 62 7.89 56.99 3.83
N TYR A 63 6.59 56.77 3.60
CA TYR A 63 5.52 57.45 4.31
C TYR A 63 5.22 56.75 5.64
N LEU A 64 5.11 57.51 6.72
CA LEU A 64 4.55 57.03 7.98
C LEU A 64 3.16 57.66 8.20
N PRO A 65 2.20 56.90 8.76
CA PRO A 65 0.90 57.45 9.11
C PRO A 65 1.04 58.48 10.24
N CYS A 66 0.20 59.53 10.19
CA CYS A 66 0.06 60.50 11.26
C CYS A 66 -1.38 60.49 11.77
N THR A 67 -1.55 60.63 13.08
CA THR A 67 -2.87 60.77 13.71
C THR A 67 -3.12 62.25 13.98
N ILE A 68 -4.23 62.81 13.49
CA ILE A 68 -4.63 64.17 13.86
C ILE A 68 -5.27 64.10 15.24
N THR A 69 -4.59 64.60 16.26
CA THR A 69 -5.05 64.54 17.66
C THR A 69 -5.86 65.78 18.05
N ASP A 70 -5.63 66.93 17.40
CA ASP A 70 -6.46 68.11 17.52
C ASP A 70 -6.52 68.86 16.19
N ALA A 71 -7.60 68.63 15.44
CA ALA A 71 -7.79 69.23 14.13
C ALA A 71 -8.02 70.74 14.20
N THR A 72 -8.55 71.27 15.30
CA THR A 72 -8.84 72.71 15.46
C THR A 72 -7.55 73.48 15.76
N ASN A 73 -6.67 72.88 16.57
CA ASN A 73 -5.39 73.48 16.96
C ASN A 73 -4.19 73.07 16.08
N GLY A 74 -4.43 72.29 15.03
CA GLY A 74 -3.39 71.89 14.07
C GLY A 74 -2.36 70.92 14.65
N ILE A 75 -2.76 70.04 15.56
CA ILE A 75 -1.86 69.12 16.26
C ILE A 75 -1.96 67.72 15.65
N ILE A 76 -0.81 67.17 15.28
CA ILE A 76 -0.67 65.79 14.82
C ILE A 76 0.29 65.03 15.72
N GLU A 77 0.08 63.72 15.77
CA GLU A 77 0.93 62.76 16.45
C GLU A 77 1.53 61.79 15.44
N VAL A 78 2.83 61.51 15.60
CA VAL A 78 3.58 60.55 14.81
C VAL A 78 4.30 59.60 15.76
N ILE A 79 4.06 58.29 15.59
CA ILE A 79 4.85 57.24 16.24
C ILE A 79 5.89 56.76 15.23
N LEU A 80 7.18 56.90 15.56
CA LEU A 80 8.26 56.47 14.67
C LEU A 80 8.35 54.95 14.66
N SER A 81 8.42 54.37 13.47
CA SER A 81 8.57 52.92 13.28
C SER A 81 10.02 52.47 13.47
N SER A 82 10.20 51.18 13.77
CA SER A 82 11.52 50.53 13.77
C SER A 82 12.27 50.76 12.46
N SER A 83 11.57 50.75 11.32
CA SER A 83 12.18 50.99 9.99
C SER A 83 12.73 52.41 9.83
N SER A 84 12.08 53.41 10.43
CA SER A 84 12.49 54.83 10.41
C SER A 84 13.57 55.17 11.43
N LEU A 85 13.81 54.26 12.39
CA LEU A 85 14.90 54.33 13.37
C LEU A 85 16.05 53.37 13.01
N ALA A 86 15.96 52.63 11.91
CA ALA A 86 16.89 51.54 11.62
C ALA A 86 18.32 51.98 11.29
N TYR A 87 18.56 53.23 10.87
CA TYR A 87 19.88 53.71 10.47
C TYR A 87 20.34 54.86 11.38
N PRO A 88 21.49 54.73 12.10
CA PRO A 88 22.00 55.80 12.95
C PRO A 88 22.39 57.03 12.13
N GLY A 89 22.06 58.23 12.61
CA GLY A 89 22.36 59.49 11.94
C GLY A 89 21.16 60.43 11.85
N GLN A 90 21.30 61.49 11.04
CA GLN A 90 20.23 62.45 10.80
C GLN A 90 19.20 61.86 9.82
N VAL A 91 17.93 61.93 10.18
CA VAL A 91 16.79 61.56 9.32
C VAL A 91 16.06 62.83 8.91
N MET A 92 15.91 63.02 7.59
CA MET A 92 15.20 64.16 7.01
C MET A 92 13.71 63.87 6.96
N CYS A 93 12.91 64.87 7.32
CA CYS A 93 11.45 64.76 7.39
C CYS A 93 10.76 65.94 6.70
N GLU A 94 9.60 65.70 6.12
CA GLU A 94 8.63 66.72 5.72
C GLU A 94 7.20 66.17 5.91
N ILE A 95 6.24 67.03 6.17
CA ILE A 95 4.84 66.63 6.39
C ILE A 95 4.00 67.05 5.19
N HIS A 96 3.25 66.10 4.64
CA HIS A 96 2.33 66.29 3.52
C HIS A 96 0.91 66.35 4.07
N ILE A 97 0.22 67.45 3.80
CA ILE A 97 -1.16 67.72 4.21
C ILE A 97 -2.01 67.78 2.94
N THR A 98 -3.04 66.95 2.85
CA THR A 98 -3.92 66.88 1.67
C THR A 98 -5.36 67.18 2.09
N LYS A 99 -6.05 68.07 1.39
CA LYS A 99 -7.47 68.39 1.62
C LYS A 99 -8.19 68.52 0.28
N GLY A 100 -9.07 67.57 -0.04
CA GLY A 100 -9.64 67.48 -1.38
C GLY A 100 -8.56 67.22 -2.44
N SER A 101 -8.47 68.08 -3.47
CA SER A 101 -7.42 68.06 -4.50
C SER A 101 -6.15 68.83 -4.12
N ASP A 102 -6.16 69.59 -3.03
CA ASP A 102 -5.08 70.50 -2.66
C ASP A 102 -4.04 69.81 -1.77
N LYS A 103 -2.76 70.05 -2.05
CA LYS A 103 -1.62 69.49 -1.31
C LYS A 103 -0.70 70.61 -0.80
N LEU A 104 -0.43 70.59 0.50
CA LEU A 104 0.51 71.49 1.19
C LEU A 104 1.64 70.66 1.82
N VAL A 105 2.88 71.11 1.67
CA VAL A 105 4.07 70.42 2.21
C VAL A 105 4.82 71.37 3.14
N THR A 106 5.22 70.88 4.32
CA THR A 106 6.00 71.68 5.26
C THR A 106 7.45 71.86 4.79
N PRO A 107 8.17 72.89 5.28
CA PRO A 107 9.62 72.90 5.25
C PRO A 107 10.21 71.61 5.85
N ARG A 108 11.41 71.24 5.36
CA ARG A 108 12.11 70.06 5.86
C ARG A 108 12.63 70.28 7.27
N PHE A 109 12.54 69.25 8.10
CA PHE A 109 13.10 69.22 9.44
C PHE A 109 13.80 67.89 9.70
N LYS A 110 14.47 67.76 10.85
CA LYS A 110 15.34 66.62 11.15
C LYS A 110 15.08 66.06 12.54
N TYR A 111 15.35 64.77 12.70
CA TYR A 111 15.66 64.16 13.99
C TYR A 111 16.93 63.31 13.88
N VAL A 112 17.56 62.98 15.01
CA VAL A 112 18.79 62.17 15.08
C VAL A 112 18.49 60.82 15.71
N VAL A 113 19.04 59.76 15.13
CA VAL A 113 19.00 58.42 15.69
C VAL A 113 20.37 58.02 16.21
N GLY A 114 20.48 57.75 17.51
CA GLY A 114 21.67 57.21 18.17
C GLY A 114 21.85 55.71 17.90
N LYS A 115 23.09 55.28 17.69
CA LYS A 115 23.47 53.88 17.39
C LYS A 115 23.24 52.96 18.61
N SER A 116 22.62 51.80 18.38
CA SER A 116 22.44 50.74 19.38
C SER A 116 23.78 50.09 19.77
N LEU A 117 23.90 49.64 21.02
CA LEU A 117 25.06 48.92 21.54
C LEU A 117 25.03 47.41 21.23
N LEU A 118 23.94 46.90 20.63
CA LEU A 118 23.73 45.48 20.30
C LEU A 118 24.26 45.16 18.88
N ASN A 119 24.88 43.98 18.68
CA ASN A 119 25.45 43.55 17.38
C ASN A 119 24.49 42.63 16.59
N SER A 120 24.77 42.45 15.29
CA SER A 120 23.88 41.85 14.29
C SER A 120 23.50 40.38 14.52
N GLU A 121 24.34 39.58 15.18
CA GLU A 121 24.03 38.17 15.47
C GLU A 121 23.05 38.01 16.64
N THR A 122 23.02 38.97 17.57
CA THR A 122 22.08 38.98 18.69
C THR A 122 20.67 39.42 18.26
N LEU A 123 20.57 40.17 17.15
CA LEU A 123 19.32 40.71 16.58
C LEU A 123 18.43 39.63 15.92
N ALA A 124 19.00 38.59 15.33
CA ALA A 124 18.22 37.50 14.70
C ALA A 124 17.43 36.69 15.75
N SER A 125 18.07 36.34 16.87
CA SER A 125 17.45 35.58 17.95
C SER A 125 16.39 36.38 18.74
N THR A 126 16.55 37.71 18.82
CA THR A 126 15.65 38.59 19.59
C THR A 126 14.42 39.03 18.80
N ASN A 127 14.48 39.06 17.46
CA ASN A 127 13.34 39.39 16.59
C ASN A 127 12.46 38.17 16.24
N GLU A 128 13.06 36.98 16.14
CA GLU A 128 12.33 35.75 15.84
C GLU A 128 11.49 35.26 17.03
N TYR A 129 11.95 35.50 18.27
CA TYR A 129 11.27 35.00 19.46
C TYR A 129 9.90 35.67 19.74
N PRO A 130 9.74 37.01 19.67
CA PRO A 130 8.43 37.66 19.79
C PRO A 130 7.50 37.30 18.63
N PHE A 131 8.04 37.12 17.41
CA PHE A 131 7.26 36.72 16.24
C PHE A 131 6.75 35.27 16.38
N LEU A 132 7.56 34.36 16.92
CA LEU A 132 7.16 33.00 17.29
C LEU A 132 6.12 33.00 18.42
N GLN A 133 6.27 33.87 19.43
CA GLN A 133 5.25 34.00 20.48
C GLN A 133 3.93 34.56 19.92
N GLN A 134 3.99 35.51 19.00
CA GLN A 134 2.80 36.06 18.33
C GLN A 134 2.15 35.00 17.44
N LEU A 135 2.90 34.22 16.67
CA LEU A 135 2.38 33.09 15.89
C LEU A 135 1.73 32.01 16.77
N VAL A 136 2.27 31.74 17.96
CA VAL A 136 1.67 30.81 18.92
C VAL A 136 0.36 31.37 19.50
N VAL A 137 0.30 32.69 19.75
CA VAL A 137 -0.91 33.37 20.21
C VAL A 137 -1.97 33.42 19.11
N ASP A 138 -1.58 33.75 17.89
CA ASP A 138 -2.45 33.81 16.72
C ASP A 138 -2.98 32.41 16.36
N GLY A 139 -2.14 31.36 16.46
CA GLY A 139 -2.57 29.98 16.32
C GLY A 139 -3.55 29.52 17.41
N LYS A 140 -3.38 29.97 18.65
CA LYS A 140 -4.33 29.73 19.75
C LYS A 140 -5.65 30.48 19.55
N ASN A 141 -5.59 31.72 19.06
CA ASN A 141 -6.77 32.53 18.76
C ASN A 141 -7.52 31.97 17.55
N ALA A 142 -6.83 31.59 16.48
CA ALA A 142 -7.42 30.93 15.32
C ALA A 142 -8.07 29.58 15.69
N LYS A 143 -7.43 28.80 16.58
CA LYS A 143 -8.06 27.59 17.13
C LYS A 143 -9.32 27.91 17.94
N LYS A 144 -9.27 28.93 18.79
CA LYS A 144 -10.42 29.38 19.59
C LYS A 144 -11.55 29.90 18.70
N ASP A 145 -11.23 30.62 17.63
CA ASP A 145 -12.19 31.11 16.65
C ASP A 145 -12.77 29.96 15.82
N PHE A 146 -11.97 28.94 15.51
CA PHE A 146 -12.44 27.70 14.88
C PHE A 146 -13.35 26.89 15.80
N ASP A 147 -12.99 26.73 17.08
CA ASP A 147 -13.81 26.03 18.08
C ASP A 147 -15.13 26.80 18.32
N ASN A 148 -15.08 28.14 18.38
CA ASN A 148 -16.27 28.99 18.48
C ASN A 148 -17.12 28.97 17.20
N ALA A 149 -16.49 28.88 16.03
CA ALA A 149 -17.18 28.72 14.75
C ALA A 149 -17.84 27.34 14.69
N LEU A 150 -17.20 26.28 15.20
CA LEU A 150 -17.76 24.94 15.26
C LEU A 150 -18.98 24.87 16.21
N ILE A 151 -18.88 25.49 17.39
CA ILE A 151 -20.02 25.67 18.31
C ILE A 151 -21.13 26.52 17.67
N GLY A 152 -20.76 27.56 16.93
CA GLY A 152 -21.69 28.42 16.19
C GLY A 152 -22.38 27.69 15.03
N VAL A 153 -21.66 26.78 14.35
CA VAL A 153 -22.19 25.91 13.30
C VAL A 153 -23.13 24.88 13.91
N ASP A 154 -22.76 24.19 14.99
CA ASP A 154 -23.66 23.23 15.66
C ASP A 154 -24.94 23.91 16.17
N LYS A 155 -24.82 25.11 16.76
CA LYS A 155 -25.97 25.90 17.21
C LYS A 155 -26.86 26.35 16.05
N LYS A 156 -26.27 26.91 14.98
CA LYS A 156 -27.03 27.30 13.78
C LYS A 156 -27.63 26.11 13.05
N THR A 157 -26.98 24.95 13.07
CA THR A 157 -27.47 23.73 12.45
C THR A 157 -28.67 23.20 13.23
N ASN A 158 -28.60 23.17 14.55
CA ASN A 158 -29.73 22.76 15.40
C ASN A 158 -30.90 23.76 15.33
N GLU A 159 -30.64 25.06 15.30
CA GLU A 159 -31.66 26.10 15.10
C GLU A 159 -32.27 26.03 13.68
N ALA A 160 -31.47 25.74 12.66
CA ALA A 160 -31.93 25.55 11.29
C ALA A 160 -32.76 24.27 11.12
N VAL A 161 -32.42 23.18 11.80
CA VAL A 161 -33.21 21.95 11.83
C VAL A 161 -34.56 22.18 12.53
N ALA A 162 -34.57 22.90 13.66
CA ALA A 162 -35.81 23.27 14.34
C ALA A 162 -36.70 24.21 13.50
N ALA A 163 -36.10 25.20 12.84
CA ALA A 163 -36.80 26.10 11.93
C ALA A 163 -37.30 25.39 10.67
N ALA A 164 -36.54 24.43 10.13
CA ALA A 164 -36.93 23.60 9.01
C ALA A 164 -38.11 22.72 9.36
N ASN A 165 -38.12 22.09 10.54
CA ASN A 165 -39.26 21.28 10.99
C ASN A 165 -40.54 22.12 11.18
N ASN A 166 -40.45 23.31 11.77
CA ASN A 166 -41.61 24.21 11.91
C ASN A 166 -42.11 24.75 10.55
N LYS A 167 -41.19 25.10 9.64
CA LYS A 167 -41.57 25.52 8.28
C LYS A 167 -42.15 24.38 7.46
N PHE A 168 -41.64 23.16 7.60
CA PHE A 168 -42.19 21.98 6.93
C PHE A 168 -43.61 21.70 7.40
N SER A 169 -43.86 21.79 8.70
CA SER A 169 -45.21 21.67 9.26
C SER A 169 -46.16 22.75 8.73
N THR A 170 -45.71 24.02 8.64
CA THR A 170 -46.54 25.15 8.16
C THR A 170 -46.77 25.10 6.64
N ALA A 171 -45.75 24.70 5.88
CA ALA A 171 -45.82 24.53 4.44
C ALA A 171 -46.77 23.39 4.07
N LEU A 172 -46.75 22.27 4.82
CA LEU A 172 -47.67 21.17 4.61
C LEU A 172 -49.14 21.61 4.79
N THR A 173 -49.42 22.48 5.77
CA THR A 173 -50.77 23.04 5.97
C THR A 173 -51.18 24.03 4.87
N THR A 174 -50.22 24.81 4.36
CA THR A 174 -50.49 25.83 3.32
C THR A 174 -50.65 25.21 1.93
N ILE A 175 -49.84 24.20 1.59
CA ILE A 175 -49.92 23.46 0.33
C ILE A 175 -51.29 22.77 0.20
N VAL A 176 -51.82 22.20 1.28
CA VAL A 176 -53.17 21.61 1.29
C VAL A 176 -54.24 22.68 1.00
N ALA A 177 -54.13 23.89 1.56
CA ALA A 177 -55.09 24.97 1.34
C ALA A 177 -54.97 25.65 -0.05
N ASP A 178 -53.75 25.78 -0.58
CA ASP A 178 -53.53 26.39 -1.90
C ASP A 178 -53.89 25.43 -3.04
N ALA A 179 -53.70 24.12 -2.87
CA ALA A 179 -54.15 23.11 -3.81
C ALA A 179 -55.69 23.16 -4.00
N GLU A 180 -56.45 23.35 -2.92
CA GLU A 180 -57.89 23.55 -2.99
C GLU A 180 -58.28 24.84 -3.75
N LYS A 181 -57.47 25.90 -3.62
CA LYS A 181 -57.73 27.23 -4.20
C LYS A 181 -57.35 27.33 -5.68
N GLU A 182 -56.23 26.74 -6.09
CA GLU A 182 -55.78 26.64 -7.49
C GLU A 182 -56.75 25.79 -8.32
N THR A 183 -57.31 24.73 -7.74
CA THR A 183 -58.31 23.89 -8.42
C THR A 183 -59.56 24.70 -8.81
N VAL A 184 -60.02 25.62 -7.95
CA VAL A 184 -61.15 26.52 -8.23
C VAL A 184 -60.78 27.61 -9.25
N LYS A 185 -59.54 28.10 -9.22
CA LYS A 185 -59.04 29.16 -10.11
C LYS A 185 -58.81 28.65 -11.54
N ALA A 186 -58.27 27.44 -11.69
CA ALA A 186 -58.09 26.76 -12.97
C ALA A 186 -59.43 26.53 -13.70
N GLN A 187 -60.49 26.19 -12.96
CA GLN A 187 -61.85 26.07 -13.51
C GLN A 187 -62.41 27.42 -14.03
N SER A 188 -62.05 28.54 -13.40
CA SER A 188 -62.44 29.89 -13.86
C SER A 188 -61.64 30.33 -15.08
N GLN A 189 -60.31 30.13 -15.09
CA GLN A 189 -59.43 30.59 -16.18
C GLN A 189 -59.69 29.84 -17.49
N LEU A 190 -60.05 28.56 -17.44
CA LEU A 190 -60.43 27.79 -18.63
C LEU A 190 -61.68 28.41 -19.32
N LYS A 191 -62.56 29.04 -18.55
CA LYS A 191 -63.77 29.71 -19.07
C LYS A 191 -63.43 31.03 -19.78
N ASP A 192 -62.42 31.74 -19.30
CA ASP A 192 -61.97 33.03 -19.86
C ASP A 192 -61.08 32.85 -21.10
N ILE A 193 -60.23 31.82 -21.13
CA ILE A 193 -59.37 31.49 -22.30
C ILE A 193 -60.22 31.14 -23.53
N VAL A 194 -61.32 30.42 -23.36
CA VAL A 194 -62.27 30.12 -24.44
C VAL A 194 -62.89 31.40 -25.01
N LYS A 195 -63.02 32.44 -24.19
CA LYS A 195 -63.59 33.74 -24.59
C LYS A 195 -62.58 34.63 -25.33
N ASP A 196 -61.31 34.63 -24.90
CA ASP A 196 -60.25 35.43 -25.53
C ASP A 196 -59.74 34.82 -26.85
N ALA A 197 -59.73 33.49 -26.99
CA ALA A 197 -59.38 32.83 -28.25
C ALA A 197 -60.32 33.24 -29.39
N GLN A 198 -61.60 33.50 -29.09
CA GLN A 198 -62.57 33.99 -30.06
C GLN A 198 -62.29 35.45 -30.48
N ARG A 199 -61.71 36.26 -29.59
CA ARG A 199 -61.38 37.68 -29.83
C ARG A 199 -60.14 37.85 -30.71
N VAL A 200 -59.12 37.00 -30.54
CA VAL A 200 -57.89 37.01 -31.35
C VAL A 200 -58.15 36.66 -32.83
N VAL A 201 -59.15 35.82 -33.11
CA VAL A 201 -59.59 35.50 -34.48
C VAL A 201 -60.21 36.71 -35.18
N ASP A 202 -60.83 37.61 -34.43
CA ASP A 202 -61.44 38.82 -34.98
C ASP A 202 -60.40 39.95 -35.19
N ASP A 203 -59.42 40.09 -34.29
CA ASP A 203 -58.35 41.09 -34.37
C ASP A 203 -57.36 40.83 -35.53
N ALA A 204 -57.12 39.55 -35.89
CA ALA A 204 -56.21 39.18 -36.98
C ALA A 204 -56.66 39.70 -38.37
N LYS A 205 -57.92 40.16 -38.52
CA LYS A 205 -58.46 40.68 -39.78
C LYS A 205 -58.06 42.15 -40.08
N GLN A 206 -57.36 42.85 -39.19
CA GLN A 206 -57.13 44.31 -39.31
C GLN A 206 -55.67 44.81 -39.30
N ILE A 207 -54.66 43.96 -39.56
CA ILE A 207 -53.25 44.41 -39.44
C ILE A 207 -52.68 45.02 -40.74
N ASP A 208 -52.16 46.25 -40.64
CA ASP A 208 -51.55 47.06 -41.70
C ASP A 208 -50.04 46.75 -41.89
N MET A 209 -49.72 46.00 -42.96
CA MET A 209 -48.39 45.48 -43.32
C MET A 209 -47.24 46.47 -43.66
N PRO A 210 -47.44 47.75 -44.04
CA PRO A 210 -46.35 48.65 -44.45
C PRO A 210 -45.44 49.15 -43.31
N PHE A 211 -45.96 49.30 -42.09
CA PHE A 211 -45.18 49.78 -40.93
C PHE A 211 -44.12 48.77 -40.48
N LEU A 212 -44.45 47.48 -40.51
CA LEU A 212 -43.54 46.38 -40.16
C LEU A 212 -42.35 46.26 -41.12
N LYS A 213 -42.55 46.55 -42.40
CA LYS A 213 -41.50 46.44 -43.42
C LYS A 213 -40.40 47.50 -43.26
N LYS A 214 -40.76 48.70 -42.79
CA LYS A 214 -39.82 49.81 -42.54
C LYS A 214 -38.94 49.56 -41.31
N SER A 215 -39.50 48.97 -40.24
CA SER A 215 -38.76 48.63 -39.02
C SER A 215 -37.77 47.47 -39.23
N GLU A 216 -38.08 46.54 -40.14
CA GLU A 216 -37.20 45.40 -40.44
C GLU A 216 -35.93 45.80 -41.20
N ASP A 217 -36.03 46.79 -42.11
CA ASP A 217 -34.88 47.27 -42.90
C ASP A 217 -33.88 48.09 -42.05
N GLU A 218 -34.38 48.89 -41.09
CA GLU A 218 -33.53 49.65 -40.16
C GLU A 218 -32.77 48.72 -39.17
N MET A 219 -33.39 47.63 -38.72
CA MET A 219 -32.77 46.63 -37.84
C MET A 219 -31.69 45.79 -38.55
N LYS A 220 -31.79 45.59 -39.87
CA LYS A 220 -30.77 44.87 -40.66
C LYS A 220 -29.46 45.66 -40.80
N GLY A 221 -29.54 46.99 -40.92
CA GLY A 221 -28.36 47.87 -40.95
C GLY A 221 -27.59 47.86 -39.62
N LEU A 222 -28.31 48.05 -38.51
CA LEU A 222 -27.73 48.07 -37.17
C LEU A 222 -27.06 46.74 -36.76
N ARG A 223 -27.63 45.59 -37.15
CA ARG A 223 -27.00 44.29 -36.88
C ARG A 223 -25.69 44.09 -37.65
N LYS A 224 -25.58 44.64 -38.86
CA LYS A 224 -24.36 44.55 -39.67
C LYS A 224 -23.24 45.41 -39.06
N ASP A 225 -23.55 46.63 -38.64
CA ASP A 225 -22.57 47.55 -38.05
C ASP A 225 -22.05 47.06 -36.69
N VAL A 226 -22.92 46.45 -35.86
CA VAL A 226 -22.51 45.80 -34.60
C VAL A 226 -21.66 44.56 -34.87
N GLY A 227 -21.99 43.77 -35.89
CA GLY A 227 -21.20 42.60 -36.31
C GLY A 227 -19.80 42.96 -36.81
N ASP A 228 -19.69 44.03 -37.62
CA ASP A 228 -18.41 44.51 -38.15
C ASP A 228 -17.58 45.22 -37.07
N THR A 229 -18.22 45.89 -36.11
CA THR A 229 -17.56 46.49 -34.95
C THR A 229 -17.02 45.42 -33.99
N ASN A 230 -17.80 44.37 -33.71
CA ASN A 230 -17.32 43.24 -32.91
C ASN A 230 -16.19 42.48 -33.61
N LYS A 231 -16.26 42.25 -34.93
CA LYS A 231 -15.14 41.68 -35.69
C LYS A 231 -13.88 42.54 -35.65
N ARG A 232 -14.01 43.88 -35.71
CA ARG A 232 -12.87 44.80 -35.56
C ARG A 232 -12.32 44.81 -34.14
N MET A 233 -13.18 44.77 -33.13
CA MET A 233 -12.79 44.72 -31.72
C MET A 233 -12.09 43.39 -31.39
N ASP A 234 -12.61 42.26 -31.88
CA ASP A 234 -11.97 40.95 -31.78
C ASP A 234 -10.63 40.92 -32.53
N THR A 235 -10.52 41.55 -33.69
CA THR A 235 -9.25 41.64 -34.44
C THR A 235 -8.21 42.49 -33.70
N ILE A 236 -8.61 43.59 -33.05
CA ILE A 236 -7.74 44.45 -32.25
C ILE A 236 -7.30 43.75 -30.96
N VAL A 237 -8.21 43.07 -30.27
CA VAL A 237 -7.94 42.32 -29.03
C VAL A 237 -7.09 41.07 -29.30
N THR A 238 -7.26 40.42 -30.47
CA THR A 238 -6.56 39.18 -30.82
C THR A 238 -5.20 39.39 -31.52
N ASN A 239 -4.98 40.55 -32.18
CA ASN A 239 -3.77 40.80 -32.98
C ASN A 239 -2.90 41.98 -32.50
N GLY A 240 -3.31 42.77 -31.50
CA GLY A 240 -2.53 43.94 -31.03
C GLY A 240 -1.12 43.65 -30.47
N ASN A 241 -0.72 42.39 -30.36
CA ASN A 241 0.57 41.96 -29.78
C ASN A 241 1.28 40.84 -30.57
N LYS A 242 0.87 40.52 -31.81
CA LYS A 242 1.51 39.43 -32.58
C LYS A 242 2.78 39.84 -33.33
N ASP A 243 2.95 41.14 -33.60
CA ASP A 243 4.07 41.66 -34.42
C ASP A 243 5.14 42.42 -33.60
N ASN A 244 4.97 42.55 -32.28
CA ASN A 244 5.98 43.16 -31.41
C ASN A 244 6.92 42.09 -30.86
N THR A 245 8.12 42.00 -31.43
CA THR A 245 9.15 41.01 -31.10
C THR A 245 9.46 40.96 -29.62
N GLU A 246 9.53 42.09 -28.90
CA GLU A 246 9.82 42.12 -27.45
C GLU A 246 8.71 41.47 -26.61
N VAL A 247 7.45 41.58 -27.04
CA VAL A 247 6.30 40.99 -26.33
C VAL A 247 6.22 39.48 -26.58
N VAL A 248 6.61 39.03 -27.77
CA VAL A 248 6.75 37.60 -28.10
C VAL A 248 7.91 37.00 -27.32
N ASP A 249 9.06 37.69 -27.24
CA ASP A 249 10.24 37.29 -26.47
C ASP A 249 9.96 37.20 -24.96
N ALA A 250 9.27 38.17 -24.39
CA ALA A 250 8.86 38.14 -22.98
C ALA A 250 7.88 36.99 -22.64
N ARG A 251 7.32 36.32 -23.65
CA ARG A 251 6.38 35.19 -23.53
C ARG A 251 7.01 33.86 -23.94
N LEU A 252 8.22 33.86 -24.48
CA LEU A 252 8.93 32.68 -24.95
C LEU A 252 9.39 31.83 -23.74
N GLY A 253 8.92 30.58 -23.70
CA GLY A 253 9.43 29.57 -22.77
C GLY A 253 10.81 29.07 -23.15
N ALA A 254 11.43 28.29 -22.26
CA ALA A 254 12.71 27.63 -22.54
C ALA A 254 12.63 26.63 -23.71
N ASP A 255 11.42 26.21 -24.08
CA ASP A 255 11.09 25.37 -25.24
C ASP A 255 10.99 26.16 -26.57
N GLY A 256 11.15 27.48 -26.53
CA GLY A 256 11.02 28.34 -27.70
C GLY A 256 9.57 28.58 -28.13
N ILE A 257 8.58 28.28 -27.28
CA ILE A 257 7.16 28.49 -27.57
C ILE A 257 6.62 29.67 -26.75
N ALA A 258 6.01 30.66 -27.42
CA ALA A 258 5.43 31.81 -26.75
C ALA A 258 4.08 31.47 -26.08
N ARG A 259 4.00 31.57 -24.75
CA ARG A 259 2.77 31.32 -23.96
C ARG A 259 1.72 32.39 -24.19
N GLY A 260 0.44 32.11 -23.92
CA GLY A 260 -0.69 33.03 -24.14
C GLY A 260 -0.58 34.40 -23.45
N SER A 261 0.22 34.52 -22.39
CA SER A 261 0.54 35.77 -21.71
C SER A 261 1.83 35.65 -20.91
N VAL A 262 2.49 36.78 -20.59
CA VAL A 262 3.67 36.81 -19.70
C VAL A 262 3.34 36.20 -18.34
N GLY A 263 2.14 36.48 -17.80
CA GLY A 263 1.68 35.86 -16.55
C GLY A 263 1.54 34.33 -16.63
N SER A 264 1.27 33.76 -17.81
CA SER A 264 1.23 32.30 -17.98
C SER A 264 2.63 31.70 -17.99
N LEU A 265 3.58 32.35 -18.66
CA LEU A 265 4.99 31.97 -18.60
C LEU A 265 5.56 32.12 -17.18
N VAL A 266 5.27 33.22 -16.48
CA VAL A 266 5.71 33.42 -15.09
C VAL A 266 5.15 32.33 -14.16
N ARG A 267 3.87 31.94 -14.31
CA ARG A 267 3.31 30.81 -13.55
C ARG A 267 3.97 29.47 -13.89
N GLU A 268 4.34 29.26 -15.16
CA GLU A 268 5.07 28.07 -15.59
C GLU A 268 6.51 28.04 -15.04
N ILE A 269 7.27 29.12 -15.20
CA ILE A 269 8.61 29.28 -14.63
C ILE A 269 8.55 29.11 -13.12
N HIS A 270 7.55 29.68 -12.46
CA HIS A 270 7.36 29.52 -11.02
C HIS A 270 7.04 28.06 -10.65
N LYS A 271 6.20 27.35 -11.43
CA LYS A 271 5.98 25.89 -11.27
C LYS A 271 7.26 25.08 -11.50
N GLN A 272 8.10 25.46 -12.45
CA GLN A 272 9.39 24.81 -12.72
C GLN A 272 10.38 25.04 -11.56
N GLN A 273 10.51 26.27 -11.06
CA GLN A 273 11.33 26.59 -9.90
C GLN A 273 10.88 25.82 -8.64
N LEU A 274 9.57 25.61 -8.46
CA LEU A 274 9.05 24.76 -7.38
C LEU A 274 9.41 23.28 -7.56
N HIS A 275 9.47 22.81 -8.81
CA HIS A 275 9.92 21.46 -9.10
C HIS A 275 11.43 21.29 -8.80
N ASP A 276 12.23 22.33 -9.00
CA ASP A 276 13.66 22.34 -8.66
C ASP A 276 13.92 22.32 -7.14
N GLU A 277 12.97 22.83 -6.33
CA GLU A 277 13.04 22.76 -4.86
C GLU A 277 12.60 21.41 -4.26
N ARG A 278 12.21 20.43 -5.10
CA ARG A 278 11.90 19.06 -4.68
C ARG A 278 13.09 18.13 -4.89
N LYS A 279 13.35 17.26 -3.93
CA LYS A 279 14.30 16.16 -4.05
C LYS A 279 13.57 14.88 -4.40
N SER A 280 14.13 14.11 -5.33
CA SER A 280 13.65 12.76 -5.67
C SER A 280 14.64 11.71 -5.15
N GLN A 281 14.12 10.61 -4.62
CA GLN A 281 14.91 9.44 -4.23
C GLN A 281 14.16 8.16 -4.62
N LEU A 282 14.90 7.19 -5.13
CA LEU A 282 14.36 5.86 -5.41
C LEU A 282 14.31 5.05 -4.11
N LEU A 283 13.14 4.56 -3.76
CA LEU A 283 12.87 3.76 -2.57
C LEU A 283 12.72 2.30 -3.01
N GLN A 284 13.61 1.42 -2.60
CA GLN A 284 13.54 -0.01 -2.93
C GLN A 284 12.48 -0.72 -2.07
N HIS A 285 12.12 -1.96 -2.42
CA HIS A 285 11.39 -2.84 -1.49
C HIS A 285 12.07 -2.89 -0.11
N GLY A 286 11.28 -2.90 0.95
CA GLY A 286 11.76 -2.93 2.32
C GLY A 286 11.97 -1.54 2.92
N LEU A 287 12.89 -1.44 3.88
CA LEU A 287 13.10 -0.25 4.69
C LEU A 287 14.16 0.67 4.08
N ASN A 288 13.76 1.89 3.74
CA ASN A 288 14.61 2.94 3.18
C ASN A 288 14.79 4.06 4.20
N VAL A 289 15.81 4.90 4.02
CA VAL A 289 15.98 6.12 4.82
C VAL A 289 16.04 7.32 3.88
N LEU A 290 15.22 8.32 4.19
CA LEU A 290 15.20 9.63 3.55
C LEU A 290 15.72 10.66 4.54
N ASN A 291 16.31 11.75 4.05
CA ASN A 291 16.63 12.91 4.87
C ASN A 291 15.95 14.15 4.27
N ALA A 292 14.81 14.54 4.85
CA ALA A 292 14.07 15.73 4.49
C ALA A 292 14.52 16.90 5.37
N PRO A 293 15.16 17.96 4.82
CA PRO A 293 15.70 19.06 5.64
C PRO A 293 14.60 19.85 6.36
N VAL A 294 13.37 19.79 5.85
CA VAL A 294 12.17 20.40 6.42
C VAL A 294 11.07 19.34 6.52
N ALA A 295 10.07 19.57 7.37
CA ALA A 295 8.85 18.77 7.32
C ALA A 295 8.20 18.92 5.95
N SER A 296 7.85 17.81 5.31
CA SER A 296 7.31 17.78 3.96
C SER A 296 6.31 16.63 3.79
N PRO A 297 5.23 16.81 3.00
CA PRO A 297 4.55 15.69 2.38
C PRO A 297 5.55 14.84 1.59
N LEU A 298 5.32 13.53 1.57
CA LEU A 298 6.08 12.60 0.73
C LEU A 298 5.19 12.12 -0.40
N ASN A 299 5.40 12.67 -1.59
CA ASN A 299 4.69 12.22 -2.78
C ASN A 299 5.40 10.98 -3.34
N VAL A 300 4.65 9.93 -3.65
CA VAL A 300 5.22 8.70 -4.23
C VAL A 300 4.58 8.38 -5.57
N GLU A 301 5.42 7.91 -6.49
CA GLU A 301 4.99 7.31 -7.75
C GLU A 301 5.41 5.84 -7.76
N ILE A 302 4.45 4.94 -7.99
CA ILE A 302 4.65 3.50 -7.92
C ILE A 302 4.21 2.86 -9.24
N GLN A 303 5.15 2.15 -9.85
CA GLN A 303 4.92 1.42 -11.09
C GLN A 303 4.29 0.06 -10.79
N GLY A 304 3.25 -0.28 -11.53
CA GLY A 304 2.60 -1.58 -11.48
C GLY A 304 3.53 -2.70 -11.90
N ARG A 305 3.21 -3.90 -11.41
CA ARG A 305 4.02 -5.09 -11.64
C ARG A 305 3.17 -6.34 -11.64
N THR A 306 3.55 -7.30 -12.45
CA THR A 306 2.95 -8.63 -12.48
C THR A 306 4.03 -9.68 -12.52
N LEU A 307 3.95 -10.65 -11.60
CA LEU A 307 4.77 -11.86 -11.65
C LEU A 307 3.89 -13.04 -12.07
N VAL A 308 4.41 -13.81 -13.03
CA VAL A 308 3.79 -15.03 -13.55
C VAL A 308 4.72 -16.17 -13.24
N ASN A 309 4.37 -16.98 -12.24
CA ASN A 309 5.16 -18.15 -11.90
C ASN A 309 4.82 -19.28 -12.88
N LEU A 310 5.80 -19.62 -13.72
CA LEU A 310 5.67 -20.64 -14.76
C LEU A 310 6.09 -22.03 -14.27
N LEU A 311 6.46 -22.17 -12.98
CA LEU A 311 6.94 -23.42 -12.43
C LEU A 311 5.85 -24.50 -12.54
N GLY A 312 6.22 -25.65 -13.10
CA GLY A 312 5.29 -26.73 -13.45
C GLY A 312 5.01 -26.84 -14.96
N GLN A 313 5.24 -25.77 -15.74
CA GLN A 313 5.20 -25.84 -17.20
C GLN A 313 6.43 -26.58 -17.75
N THR A 314 6.20 -27.58 -18.60
CA THR A 314 7.27 -28.40 -19.17
C THR A 314 7.76 -27.94 -20.54
N ASN A 315 6.98 -27.10 -21.23
CA ASN A 315 7.35 -26.49 -22.51
C ASN A 315 7.46 -24.99 -22.32
N LEU A 316 8.64 -24.43 -22.63
CA LEU A 316 8.92 -23.01 -22.49
C LEU A 316 9.25 -22.42 -23.87
N ASP A 317 8.90 -21.15 -24.10
CA ASP A 317 9.24 -20.45 -25.33
C ASP A 317 10.77 -20.34 -25.47
N ASN A 318 11.31 -20.91 -26.54
CA ASN A 318 12.76 -21.00 -26.80
C ASN A 318 13.43 -19.65 -27.13
N THR A 319 12.65 -18.59 -27.36
CA THR A 319 13.14 -17.24 -27.65
C THR A 319 13.30 -16.37 -26.39
N LYS A 320 12.85 -16.87 -25.23
CA LYS A 320 12.79 -16.11 -23.98
C LYS A 320 13.90 -16.47 -23.00
N TYR A 321 14.01 -15.68 -21.93
CA TYR A 321 14.98 -15.87 -20.86
C TYR A 321 14.25 -16.22 -19.57
N TYR A 322 14.80 -17.17 -18.81
CA TYR A 322 14.16 -17.68 -17.60
C TYR A 322 15.11 -17.66 -16.41
N VAL A 323 14.54 -17.46 -15.23
CA VAL A 323 15.23 -17.51 -13.94
C VAL A 323 14.44 -18.41 -13.01
N PHE A 324 15.07 -19.47 -12.53
CA PHE A 324 14.57 -20.32 -11.47
C PHE A 324 15.07 -19.81 -10.12
N VAL A 325 14.14 -19.60 -9.18
CA VAL A 325 14.40 -19.10 -7.82
C VAL A 325 13.81 -20.10 -6.81
N PRO A 326 14.64 -20.97 -6.20
CA PRO A 326 14.18 -21.91 -5.18
C PRO A 326 14.00 -21.20 -3.84
N HIS A 327 12.76 -20.92 -3.46
CA HIS A 327 12.39 -20.23 -2.21
C HIS A 327 12.41 -21.17 -1.01
N LYS A 328 11.81 -22.35 -1.12
CA LYS A 328 11.95 -23.42 -0.11
C LYS A 328 13.03 -24.44 -0.48
N GLY A 329 13.47 -24.47 -1.74
CA GLY A 329 14.50 -25.41 -2.19
C GLY A 329 14.03 -26.86 -2.18
N THR A 330 12.76 -27.04 -2.51
CA THR A 330 12.05 -28.33 -2.52
C THR A 330 11.71 -28.77 -3.96
N THR A 331 12.29 -28.10 -4.96
CA THR A 331 12.15 -28.40 -6.39
C THR A 331 13.52 -28.32 -7.06
N LYS A 332 13.84 -29.31 -7.89
CA LYS A 332 14.97 -29.28 -8.83
C LYS A 332 14.43 -29.05 -10.23
N ILE A 333 15.11 -28.23 -11.01
CA ILE A 333 14.80 -28.04 -12.43
C ILE A 333 15.87 -28.71 -13.27
N ALA A 334 15.45 -29.46 -14.29
CA ALA A 334 16.35 -30.07 -15.26
C ALA A 334 16.11 -29.52 -16.67
N TYR A 335 17.21 -29.14 -17.32
CA TYR A 335 17.22 -28.61 -18.68
C TYR A 335 18.61 -28.77 -19.31
N GLY A 336 18.66 -28.90 -20.65
CA GLY A 336 19.94 -29.07 -21.36
C GLY A 336 20.77 -30.26 -20.89
N GLY A 337 20.13 -31.30 -20.34
CA GLY A 337 20.79 -32.49 -19.78
C GLY A 337 21.36 -32.32 -18.36
N ASN A 338 21.20 -31.16 -17.73
CA ASN A 338 21.70 -30.87 -16.39
C ASN A 338 20.55 -30.63 -15.40
N THR A 339 20.80 -30.89 -14.11
CA THR A 339 19.85 -30.66 -13.02
C THR A 339 20.40 -29.59 -12.07
N TYR A 340 19.54 -28.66 -11.65
CA TYR A 340 19.90 -27.53 -10.80
C TYR A 340 19.00 -27.47 -9.56
N GLU A 341 19.60 -27.27 -8.38
CA GLU A 341 18.90 -27.12 -7.09
C GLU A 341 18.90 -25.68 -6.55
N GLY A 342 19.80 -24.83 -7.06
CA GLY A 342 19.96 -23.44 -6.65
C GLY A 342 19.40 -22.47 -7.69
N VAL A 343 19.53 -21.17 -7.40
CA VAL A 343 19.21 -20.12 -8.37
C VAL A 343 19.98 -20.37 -9.66
N THR A 344 19.25 -20.47 -10.76
CA THR A 344 19.84 -20.70 -12.09
C THR A 344 19.08 -19.92 -13.15
N LYS A 345 19.77 -19.57 -14.23
CA LYS A 345 19.20 -18.84 -15.36
C LYS A 345 19.55 -19.54 -16.66
N PHE A 346 18.60 -19.59 -17.59
CA PHE A 346 18.77 -20.23 -18.88
C PHE A 346 17.92 -19.57 -19.96
N THR A 347 18.34 -19.71 -21.21
CA THR A 347 17.50 -19.38 -22.37
C THR A 347 16.49 -20.49 -22.60
N GLY A 348 15.34 -20.15 -23.16
CA GLY A 348 14.22 -21.06 -23.35
C GLY A 348 14.61 -22.39 -23.99
N GLN A 349 13.97 -23.45 -23.51
CA GLN A 349 14.23 -24.83 -23.87
C GLN A 349 12.94 -25.47 -24.35
N ALA A 350 13.03 -26.30 -25.39
CA ALA A 350 11.88 -27.03 -25.89
C ALA A 350 11.23 -27.93 -24.82
N THR A 351 12.01 -28.40 -23.84
CA THR A 351 11.51 -29.17 -22.71
C THR A 351 12.32 -28.90 -21.45
N VAL A 352 11.61 -28.71 -20.34
CA VAL A 352 12.15 -28.71 -18.97
C VAL A 352 11.39 -29.74 -18.13
N SER A 353 12.05 -30.28 -17.11
CA SER A 353 11.40 -31.18 -16.15
C SER A 353 11.71 -30.78 -14.72
N TYR A 354 10.87 -31.27 -13.80
CA TYR A 354 10.93 -30.94 -12.39
C TYR A 354 11.00 -32.21 -11.55
N THR A 355 11.90 -32.20 -10.57
CA THR A 355 11.98 -33.22 -9.52
C THR A 355 11.62 -32.58 -8.21
N ILE A 356 10.62 -33.13 -7.52
CA ILE A 356 10.24 -32.67 -6.19
C ILE A 356 11.22 -33.26 -5.20
N LYS A 357 11.82 -32.43 -4.35
CA LYS A 357 12.73 -32.82 -3.28
C LYS A 357 12.06 -32.56 -1.93
N GLN A 358 12.06 -33.57 -1.08
CA GLN A 358 11.60 -33.46 0.31
C GLN A 358 12.61 -34.09 1.25
N ASP A 359 12.81 -33.45 2.39
CA ASP A 359 13.63 -33.97 3.48
C ASP A 359 12.93 -33.71 4.81
N LEU A 360 13.64 -33.89 5.91
CA LEU A 360 13.07 -33.73 7.24
C LEU A 360 13.16 -32.28 7.75
N ARG A 361 13.69 -31.30 6.99
CA ARG A 361 13.82 -29.91 7.44
C ARG A 361 12.48 -29.35 7.91
N GLY A 362 12.52 -28.62 9.02
CA GLY A 362 11.32 -28.04 9.64
C GLY A 362 10.43 -29.05 10.37
N LYS A 363 10.77 -30.34 10.43
CA LYS A 363 10.01 -31.33 11.21
C LYS A 363 10.06 -31.01 12.70
N VAL A 364 8.86 -30.93 13.28
CA VAL A 364 8.63 -30.86 14.73
C VAL A 364 8.28 -32.26 15.22
N ALA A 365 8.96 -32.75 16.28
CA ALA A 365 8.71 -34.08 16.83
C ALA A 365 7.23 -34.27 17.19
N ARG A 366 6.67 -35.47 16.93
CA ARG A 366 5.26 -35.83 17.16
C ARG A 366 4.20 -35.02 16.38
N SER A 367 4.60 -34.05 15.54
CA SER A 367 3.70 -33.30 14.66
C SER A 367 3.82 -33.75 13.21
N THR A 368 2.74 -33.64 12.44
CA THR A 368 2.72 -33.87 10.98
C THR A 368 2.32 -32.61 10.19
N VAL A 369 2.13 -31.48 10.88
CA VAL A 369 1.60 -30.24 10.30
C VAL A 369 2.66 -29.51 9.48
N GLU A 370 3.84 -29.32 10.07
CA GLU A 370 4.95 -28.58 9.48
C GLU A 370 5.65 -29.41 8.40
N ASN A 371 5.85 -30.70 8.70
CA ASN A 371 6.47 -31.68 7.83
C ASN A 371 5.87 -33.06 8.16
N GLY A 372 5.29 -33.72 7.15
CA GLY A 372 4.58 -35.00 7.31
C GLY A 372 5.48 -36.24 7.32
N HIS A 373 6.79 -36.07 7.12
CA HIS A 373 7.78 -37.16 7.11
C HIS A 373 8.26 -37.49 8.52
N SER A 374 8.88 -38.65 8.71
CA SER A 374 9.41 -39.01 10.03
C SER A 374 10.68 -39.86 9.95
N ALA A 375 11.40 -39.91 11.07
CA ALA A 375 12.48 -40.85 11.31
C ALA A 375 12.19 -41.61 12.60
N LYS A 376 12.37 -42.93 12.56
CA LYS A 376 12.14 -43.84 13.68
C LYS A 376 13.33 -44.75 13.87
N THR A 377 13.51 -45.31 15.07
CA THR A 377 14.72 -46.05 15.37
C THR A 377 14.49 -47.18 16.39
N THR A 378 15.33 -48.21 16.31
CA THR A 378 15.39 -49.29 17.31
C THR A 378 16.76 -49.96 17.35
N GLY A 379 17.16 -50.42 18.53
CA GLY A 379 18.32 -51.28 18.75
C GLY A 379 18.01 -52.55 19.55
N SER A 380 16.72 -52.84 19.77
CA SER A 380 16.29 -53.97 20.62
C SER A 380 15.77 -55.17 19.83
N LYS A 381 15.74 -55.09 18.49
CA LYS A 381 15.23 -56.14 17.60
C LYS A 381 16.37 -56.95 17.00
N THR A 382 16.16 -58.26 16.88
CA THR A 382 17.09 -59.20 16.21
C THR A 382 16.69 -59.51 14.77
N THR A 383 15.57 -58.95 14.30
CA THR A 383 15.07 -59.03 12.93
C THR A 383 14.84 -57.63 12.38
N LEU A 384 14.76 -57.50 11.05
CA LEU A 384 14.43 -56.24 10.41
C LEU A 384 13.00 -55.82 10.75
N VAL A 385 12.82 -54.55 11.11
CA VAL A 385 11.49 -53.98 11.42
C VAL A 385 10.65 -53.81 10.18
N ASN A 386 9.33 -53.91 10.34
CA ASN A 386 8.35 -53.60 9.31
C ASN A 386 7.81 -52.17 9.49
N PRO A 387 7.31 -51.51 8.43
CA PRO A 387 6.70 -50.19 8.53
C PRO A 387 5.57 -50.04 9.56
N THR A 388 4.83 -51.14 9.80
CA THR A 388 3.70 -51.21 10.73
C THR A 388 4.13 -51.40 12.19
N ASP A 389 5.42 -51.67 12.45
CA ASP A 389 5.91 -51.84 13.80
C ASP A 389 5.90 -50.51 14.57
N THR A 390 5.52 -50.58 15.85
CA THR A 390 5.58 -49.42 16.75
C THR A 390 7.02 -49.18 17.19
N LEU A 391 7.63 -48.10 16.69
CA LEU A 391 9.01 -47.71 16.95
C LEU A 391 9.07 -46.31 17.57
N ALA A 392 10.15 -46.02 18.30
CA ALA A 392 10.42 -44.68 18.83
C ALA A 392 10.75 -43.72 17.68
N GLU A 393 10.18 -42.52 17.70
CA GLU A 393 10.54 -41.42 16.79
C GLU A 393 11.93 -40.87 17.17
N ALA A 394 12.64 -40.28 16.20
CA ALA A 394 13.94 -39.65 16.41
C ALA A 394 13.89 -38.44 17.38
N GLU A 395 12.72 -37.82 17.56
CA GLU A 395 12.47 -36.71 18.49
C GLU A 395 13.51 -35.58 18.41
N GLY A 396 14.34 -35.40 19.44
CA GLY A 396 15.35 -34.32 19.50
C GLY A 396 16.51 -34.47 18.50
N GLU A 397 16.57 -35.60 17.79
CA GLU A 397 17.64 -35.92 16.83
C GLU A 397 17.38 -35.34 15.43
N TYR A 398 16.15 -34.90 15.17
CA TYR A 398 15.73 -34.32 13.91
C TYR A 398 16.69 -33.26 13.31
N PRO A 399 17.18 -32.26 14.07
CA PRO A 399 18.14 -31.28 13.55
C PRO A 399 19.43 -31.88 12.94
N ARG A 400 19.80 -33.12 13.32
CA ARG A 400 20.98 -33.83 12.80
C ARG A 400 20.74 -34.49 11.45
N LEU A 401 19.51 -34.50 10.94
CA LEU A 401 19.10 -35.19 9.71
C LEU A 401 18.89 -34.26 8.51
N TYR A 402 19.24 -32.98 8.65
CA TYR A 402 18.85 -31.92 7.71
C TYR A 402 20.02 -31.33 6.92
N THR A 403 21.25 -31.63 7.32
CA THR A 403 22.47 -31.03 6.75
C THR A 403 23.43 -32.16 6.41
N VAL A 404 23.89 -32.19 5.15
CA VAL A 404 24.93 -33.13 4.73
C VAL A 404 26.26 -32.74 5.35
N ASN A 405 26.97 -33.71 5.92
CA ASN A 405 28.18 -33.59 6.73
C ASN A 405 27.97 -32.80 8.04
N GLY A 406 26.78 -32.89 8.63
CA GLY A 406 26.43 -32.26 9.90
C GLY A 406 26.75 -33.16 11.09
N ALA A 407 27.90 -32.98 11.73
CA ALA A 407 28.20 -33.66 13.00
C ALA A 407 27.67 -32.87 14.22
N PRO A 408 27.16 -33.54 15.28
CA PRO A 408 27.01 -34.98 15.47
C PRO A 408 25.84 -35.59 14.66
N TYR A 409 25.98 -36.87 14.28
CA TYR A 409 25.02 -37.62 13.45
C TYR A 409 23.84 -38.20 14.25
N PHE A 410 22.74 -38.53 13.57
CA PHE A 410 21.66 -39.33 14.16
C PHE A 410 22.13 -40.78 14.34
N ASN A 411 22.44 -41.14 15.59
CA ASN A 411 23.03 -42.42 15.95
C ASN A 411 22.00 -43.39 16.55
N MET A 412 22.12 -44.68 16.23
CA MET A 412 21.48 -45.77 16.98
C MET A 412 22.46 -46.92 17.18
N SER A 413 22.41 -47.53 18.37
CA SER A 413 23.28 -48.64 18.77
C SER A 413 22.46 -49.80 19.35
N ALA A 414 22.82 -51.02 18.99
CA ALA A 414 22.29 -52.26 19.54
C ALA A 414 23.42 -53.08 20.17
N THR A 415 23.31 -53.36 21.46
CA THR A 415 24.35 -54.06 22.23
C THR A 415 24.01 -55.52 22.53
N ILE A 416 22.74 -55.92 22.42
CA ILE A 416 22.31 -57.31 22.66
C ILE A 416 22.84 -58.25 21.57
N ASN A 417 23.13 -59.50 21.91
CA ASN A 417 23.55 -60.50 20.93
C ASN A 417 22.47 -60.73 19.87
N GLY A 418 22.84 -60.66 18.60
CA GLY A 418 21.94 -60.66 17.45
C GLY A 418 21.18 -59.35 17.24
N GLY A 419 21.33 -58.36 18.11
CA GLY A 419 20.65 -57.07 18.01
C GLY A 419 21.11 -56.26 16.81
N ILE A 420 20.15 -55.67 16.09
CA ILE A 420 20.40 -54.90 14.86
C ILE A 420 20.03 -53.45 15.15
N ALA A 421 20.99 -52.53 14.96
CA ALA A 421 20.71 -51.11 14.99
C ALA A 421 20.04 -50.67 13.68
N GLN A 422 18.84 -50.11 13.77
CA GLN A 422 17.96 -49.86 12.64
C GLN A 422 17.31 -48.47 12.73
N GLN A 423 17.21 -47.79 11.59
CA GLN A 423 16.53 -46.52 11.43
C GLN A 423 15.55 -46.60 10.25
N LEU A 424 14.26 -46.40 10.53
CA LEU A 424 13.16 -46.44 9.56
C LEU A 424 12.75 -45.00 9.20
N PHE A 425 12.60 -44.72 7.92
CA PHE A 425 12.25 -43.40 7.39
C PHE A 425 10.97 -43.45 6.55
N PRO A 426 9.80 -43.19 7.16
CA PRO A 426 8.54 -43.00 6.45
C PRO A 426 8.45 -41.60 5.82
N PHE A 427 8.20 -41.53 4.50
CA PHE A 427 7.90 -40.29 3.80
C PHE A 427 6.43 -40.25 3.32
N ASN A 428 5.67 -39.27 3.78
CA ASN A 428 4.28 -39.03 3.37
C ASN A 428 4.19 -38.44 1.95
N ILE A 429 3.81 -39.26 0.97
CA ILE A 429 3.69 -38.86 -0.44
C ILE A 429 2.47 -37.96 -0.64
N ILE A 430 1.37 -38.25 0.05
CA ILE A 430 0.14 -37.45 -0.07
C ILE A 430 0.41 -36.02 0.39
N ARG A 431 1.05 -35.85 1.55
CA ARG A 431 1.42 -34.52 2.03
C ARG A 431 2.37 -33.81 1.07
N THR A 432 3.40 -34.51 0.57
CA THR A 432 4.35 -33.96 -0.40
C THR A 432 3.66 -33.39 -1.63
N LEU A 433 2.75 -34.16 -2.23
CA LEU A 433 2.04 -33.77 -3.43
C LEU A 433 1.06 -32.62 -3.16
N GLU A 434 0.39 -32.61 -2.02
CA GLU A 434 -0.53 -31.53 -1.62
C GLU A 434 0.21 -30.23 -1.32
N ASP A 435 1.40 -30.28 -0.69
CA ASP A 435 2.24 -29.10 -0.49
C ASP A 435 2.77 -28.54 -1.80
N LYS A 436 3.09 -29.41 -2.77
CA LYS A 436 3.66 -29.01 -4.06
C LYS A 436 2.67 -28.55 -5.09
N TYR A 437 1.44 -29.05 -5.08
CA TYR A 437 0.44 -28.73 -6.10
C TYR A 437 -0.82 -28.09 -5.53
N GLY A 438 -0.97 -28.05 -4.20
CA GLY A 438 -2.21 -27.67 -3.55
C GLY A 438 -3.30 -28.76 -3.67
N PRO A 439 -4.51 -28.51 -3.16
CA PRO A 439 -5.59 -29.50 -3.15
C PRO A 439 -6.11 -29.89 -4.55
N GLN A 440 -5.80 -29.11 -5.57
CA GLN A 440 -6.21 -29.36 -6.96
C GLN A 440 -5.65 -30.65 -7.57
N ILE A 441 -4.48 -31.13 -7.09
CA ILE A 441 -3.93 -32.41 -7.54
C ILE A 441 -4.87 -33.58 -7.25
N TRP A 442 -5.71 -33.45 -6.23
CA TRP A 442 -6.65 -34.48 -5.83
C TRP A 442 -7.94 -34.46 -6.63
N GLN A 443 -8.14 -33.52 -7.55
CA GLN A 443 -9.34 -33.46 -8.40
C GLN A 443 -10.61 -33.56 -7.54
N GLY A 444 -10.66 -32.75 -6.47
CA GLY A 444 -11.75 -32.71 -5.48
C GLY A 444 -12.00 -34.00 -4.69
N LYS A 445 -11.16 -35.04 -4.81
CA LYS A 445 -11.21 -36.23 -3.97
C LYS A 445 -10.66 -35.94 -2.58
N THR A 446 -11.34 -36.45 -1.56
CA THR A 446 -11.02 -36.14 -0.15
C THR A 446 -10.58 -37.37 0.65
N THR A 447 -10.92 -38.58 0.20
CA THR A 447 -10.54 -39.81 0.92
C THR A 447 -9.09 -40.20 0.64
N LEU A 448 -8.42 -40.79 1.64
CA LEU A 448 -7.02 -41.23 1.50
C LEU A 448 -6.85 -42.25 0.36
N ALA A 449 -7.77 -43.21 0.23
CA ALA A 449 -7.69 -44.25 -0.79
C ALA A 449 -7.75 -43.68 -2.22
N GLU A 450 -8.60 -42.67 -2.47
CA GLU A 450 -8.66 -41.97 -3.75
C GLU A 450 -7.38 -41.16 -3.99
N LYS A 451 -6.89 -40.43 -2.98
CA LYS A 451 -5.62 -39.68 -3.08
C LYS A 451 -4.44 -40.61 -3.39
N VAL A 452 -4.35 -41.78 -2.76
CA VAL A 452 -3.31 -42.80 -3.05
C VAL A 452 -3.41 -43.32 -4.48
N THR A 453 -4.63 -43.53 -4.98
CA THR A 453 -4.85 -43.96 -6.38
C THR A 453 -4.30 -42.93 -7.36
N ILE A 454 -4.57 -41.65 -7.13
CA ILE A 454 -4.02 -40.55 -7.93
C ILE A 454 -2.49 -40.49 -7.78
N ALA A 455 -1.96 -40.55 -6.55
CA ALA A 455 -0.52 -40.51 -6.29
C ALA A 455 0.25 -41.61 -7.07
N LYS A 456 -0.29 -42.83 -7.13
CA LYS A 456 0.30 -43.94 -7.90
C LYS A 456 0.27 -43.73 -9.42
N GLN A 457 -0.65 -42.93 -9.93
CA GLN A 457 -0.73 -42.60 -11.36
C GLN A 457 0.20 -41.45 -11.74
N VAL A 458 0.34 -40.46 -10.86
CA VAL A 458 1.06 -39.21 -11.17
C VAL A 458 2.56 -39.29 -10.87
N VAL A 459 2.96 -40.07 -9.86
CA VAL A 459 4.38 -40.28 -9.54
C VAL A 459 4.92 -41.34 -10.49
N THR A 460 5.94 -40.98 -11.26
CA THR A 460 6.58 -41.87 -12.25
C THR A 460 7.87 -42.49 -11.73
N LYS A 461 8.52 -41.84 -10.76
CA LYS A 461 9.76 -42.32 -10.17
C LYS A 461 9.91 -41.85 -8.73
N ILE A 462 10.40 -42.75 -7.88
CA ILE A 462 10.67 -42.51 -6.47
C ILE A 462 12.16 -42.78 -6.24
N ILE A 463 12.84 -41.82 -5.62
CA ILE A 463 14.29 -41.88 -5.35
C ILE A 463 14.51 -41.58 -3.87
N GLY A 464 15.18 -42.48 -3.15
CA GLY A 464 15.58 -42.28 -1.76
C GLY A 464 17.08 -42.15 -1.66
N ASN A 465 17.57 -40.98 -1.23
CA ASN A 465 18.98 -40.74 -1.03
C ASN A 465 19.27 -40.71 0.47
N TRP A 466 20.09 -41.64 0.93
CA TRP A 466 20.52 -41.73 2.33
C TRP A 466 22.03 -41.54 2.42
N PHE A 467 22.47 -40.76 3.39
CA PHE A 467 23.87 -40.45 3.66
C PHE A 467 24.20 -40.91 5.08
N GLY A 468 25.15 -41.83 5.21
CA GLY A 468 25.53 -42.36 6.51
C GLY A 468 26.60 -43.44 6.45
N PHE A 469 26.79 -44.12 7.57
CA PHE A 469 27.69 -45.27 7.71
C PHE A 469 27.30 -46.10 8.93
N GLY A 470 27.78 -47.35 8.99
CA GLY A 470 27.51 -48.24 10.11
C GLY A 470 28.69 -49.16 10.42
N SER A 471 28.73 -49.67 11.66
CA SER A 471 29.79 -50.54 12.15
C SER A 471 29.22 -51.69 12.98
N SER A 472 29.89 -52.84 12.95
CA SER A 472 29.56 -54.00 13.77
C SER A 472 30.80 -54.90 13.95
N VAL A 473 30.61 -56.13 14.42
CA VAL A 473 31.66 -57.13 14.69
C VAL A 473 32.63 -57.36 13.52
N ASN A 474 32.14 -57.31 12.28
CA ASN A 474 32.94 -57.54 11.08
C ASN A 474 33.47 -56.24 10.43
N GLY A 475 33.53 -55.15 11.19
CA GLY A 475 33.96 -53.84 10.71
C GLY A 475 32.80 -52.98 10.19
N ASN A 476 33.12 -52.04 9.31
CA ASN A 476 32.15 -51.09 8.77
C ASN A 476 31.33 -51.72 7.66
N LYS A 477 30.01 -51.75 7.84
CA LYS A 477 29.05 -52.13 6.81
C LYS A 477 27.69 -51.58 7.16
N THR A 478 27.04 -50.99 6.17
CA THR A 478 25.65 -50.53 6.29
C THR A 478 24.83 -51.02 5.12
N ASN A 479 23.52 -51.08 5.34
CA ASN A 479 22.54 -51.59 4.43
C ASN A 479 21.39 -50.57 4.34
N LEU A 480 20.94 -50.26 3.11
CA LEU A 480 19.75 -49.47 2.84
C LEU A 480 18.77 -50.30 2.00
N SER A 481 17.52 -50.41 2.43
CA SER A 481 16.44 -51.05 1.67
C SER A 481 15.19 -50.18 1.58
N TYR A 482 14.30 -50.50 0.65
CA TYR A 482 12.97 -49.92 0.49
C TYR A 482 11.87 -50.96 0.74
N TRP A 483 10.68 -50.54 1.18
CA TRP A 483 9.60 -51.49 1.47
C TRP A 483 8.69 -51.70 0.25
N ASN A 484 8.54 -52.94 -0.21
CA ASN A 484 7.57 -53.29 -1.23
C ASN A 484 6.24 -53.68 -0.57
N HIS A 485 5.20 -52.87 -0.76
CA HIS A 485 3.87 -53.05 -0.19
C HIS A 485 3.04 -54.15 -0.88
N LEU A 486 3.40 -54.58 -2.09
CA LEU A 486 2.72 -55.71 -2.76
C LEU A 486 3.18 -57.05 -2.20
N THR A 487 4.48 -57.19 -1.93
CA THR A 487 5.05 -58.43 -1.39
C THR A 487 5.20 -58.41 0.12
N SER A 488 4.96 -57.27 0.77
CA SER A 488 5.16 -57.06 2.21
C SER A 488 6.57 -57.49 2.66
N ALA A 489 7.59 -57.02 1.94
CA ALA A 489 8.98 -57.36 2.20
C ALA A 489 9.93 -56.20 1.83
N TRP A 490 11.09 -56.16 2.48
CA TRP A 490 12.20 -55.31 2.09
C TRP A 490 12.73 -55.76 0.72
N GLY A 491 12.82 -54.81 -0.22
CA GLY A 491 13.31 -55.07 -1.57
C GLY A 491 14.83 -55.03 -1.65
N THR A 492 15.36 -54.66 -2.83
CA THR A 492 16.81 -54.61 -3.11
C THR A 492 17.57 -53.90 -1.99
N VAL A 493 18.60 -54.57 -1.46
CA VAL A 493 19.47 -54.02 -0.42
C VAL A 493 20.73 -53.44 -1.06
N LEU A 494 21.00 -52.16 -0.81
CA LEU A 494 22.25 -51.50 -1.20
C LEU A 494 23.19 -51.43 0.00
N VAL A 495 24.49 -51.57 -0.23
CA VAL A 495 25.51 -51.64 0.83
C VAL A 495 26.75 -50.83 0.50
N HIS A 496 27.45 -50.35 1.54
CA HIS A 496 28.84 -49.91 1.47
C HIS A 496 29.57 -50.22 2.78
N VAL A 497 30.90 -50.16 2.76
CA VAL A 497 31.80 -50.51 3.88
C VAL A 497 32.66 -49.33 4.38
N SER A 498 32.31 -48.11 3.98
CA SER A 498 32.99 -46.90 4.42
C SER A 498 32.74 -46.64 5.91
N GLY A 499 33.79 -46.22 6.64
CA GLY A 499 33.69 -45.73 8.03
C GLY A 499 33.38 -44.24 8.13
N SER A 500 32.94 -43.62 7.04
CA SER A 500 32.60 -42.20 6.94
C SER A 500 31.35 -42.03 6.09
N VAL A 501 30.69 -40.89 6.23
CA VAL A 501 29.43 -40.56 5.53
C VAL A 501 29.58 -40.85 4.03
N SER A 502 28.74 -41.77 3.54
CA SER A 502 28.68 -42.13 2.12
C SER A 502 27.22 -42.20 1.67
N LYS A 503 26.97 -41.93 0.38
CA LYS A 503 25.62 -41.91 -0.20
C LYS A 503 25.21 -43.30 -0.69
N LEU A 504 24.01 -43.73 -0.33
CA LEU A 504 23.27 -44.81 -0.99
C LEU A 504 21.99 -44.24 -1.62
N THR A 505 21.74 -44.57 -2.88
CA THR A 505 20.57 -44.11 -3.64
C THR A 505 19.72 -45.29 -4.06
N GLN A 506 18.52 -45.38 -3.52
CA GLN A 506 17.48 -46.29 -3.95
C GLN A 506 16.61 -45.62 -5.02
N THR A 507 16.24 -46.34 -6.08
CA THR A 507 15.39 -45.79 -7.15
C THR A 507 14.39 -46.83 -7.62
N SER A 508 13.13 -46.42 -7.84
CA SER A 508 12.09 -47.27 -8.41
C SER A 508 11.16 -46.50 -9.33
N THR A 509 10.82 -47.09 -10.47
CA THR A 509 9.77 -46.63 -11.39
C THR A 509 8.45 -47.38 -11.19
N ASN A 510 8.43 -48.44 -10.37
CA ASN A 510 7.21 -49.18 -10.05
C ASN A 510 6.49 -48.57 -8.84
N THR A 511 6.01 -47.34 -8.99
CA THR A 511 5.44 -46.54 -7.90
C THR A 511 4.24 -47.21 -7.22
N SER A 512 3.48 -48.02 -7.98
CA SER A 512 2.35 -48.79 -7.46
C SER A 512 2.72 -49.77 -6.34
N ALA A 513 3.95 -50.29 -6.35
CA ALA A 513 4.45 -51.24 -5.38
C ALA A 513 5.02 -50.61 -4.11
N TYR A 514 5.48 -49.36 -4.19
CA TYR A 514 6.24 -48.70 -3.13
C TYR A 514 5.46 -47.61 -2.40
N ILE A 515 4.42 -47.04 -3.02
CA ILE A 515 3.47 -46.18 -2.31
C ILE A 515 2.44 -47.07 -1.60
N GLY A 516 2.46 -47.07 -0.27
CA GLY A 516 1.52 -47.83 0.55
C GLY A 516 0.08 -47.31 0.48
N SER A 517 -0.86 -48.13 0.95
CA SER A 517 -2.26 -47.73 1.12
C SER A 517 -2.46 -46.63 2.17
N ASP A 518 -1.47 -46.47 3.05
CA ASP A 518 -1.33 -45.38 4.01
C ASP A 518 -0.83 -44.07 3.37
N GLY A 519 -0.37 -44.11 2.12
CA GLY A 519 0.17 -42.96 1.39
C GLY A 519 1.66 -42.69 1.66
N PHE A 520 2.38 -43.65 2.24
CA PHE A 520 3.80 -43.50 2.56
C PHE A 520 4.70 -44.34 1.66
N VAL A 521 5.96 -43.92 1.54
CA VAL A 521 7.09 -44.77 1.14
C VAL A 521 8.01 -44.96 2.34
N HIS A 522 8.67 -46.11 2.42
CA HIS A 522 9.48 -46.48 3.59
C HIS A 522 10.87 -46.93 3.19
N TYR A 523 11.88 -46.37 3.86
CA TYR A 523 13.28 -46.77 3.75
C TYR A 523 13.80 -47.27 5.10
N LEU A 524 14.66 -48.29 5.09
CA LEU A 524 15.32 -48.81 6.29
C LEU A 524 16.83 -48.78 6.10
N ALA A 525 17.51 -48.04 6.97
CA ALA A 525 18.96 -48.08 7.11
C ALA A 525 19.34 -48.91 8.35
N TYR A 526 20.30 -49.83 8.21
CA TYR A 526 20.71 -50.68 9.32
C TYR A 526 22.17 -51.17 9.20
N ALA A 527 22.77 -51.51 10.33
CA ALA A 527 24.09 -52.14 10.41
C ALA A 527 23.97 -53.66 10.65
N GLU A 528 25.08 -54.39 10.52
CA GLU A 528 25.09 -55.84 10.77
C GLU A 528 24.86 -56.18 12.26
N PRO A 529 24.32 -57.37 12.60
CA PRO A 529 23.98 -57.73 13.99
C PRO A 529 25.17 -57.67 14.97
N SER A 530 24.91 -57.24 16.20
CA SER A 530 25.84 -57.30 17.33
C SER A 530 26.12 -58.75 17.73
N ASN A 531 27.32 -59.04 18.22
CA ASN A 531 27.63 -60.34 18.83
C ASN A 531 27.48 -60.34 20.37
N GLY A 532 26.91 -59.27 20.94
CA GLY A 532 26.79 -59.08 22.38
C GLY A 532 28.02 -58.43 23.05
N THR A 533 29.11 -58.23 22.32
CA THR A 533 30.34 -57.57 22.79
C THR A 533 30.67 -56.32 21.97
N VAL A 534 30.64 -56.42 20.64
CA VAL A 534 30.77 -55.30 19.72
C VAL A 534 29.36 -54.89 19.28
N ALA A 535 29.01 -53.63 19.56
CA ALA A 535 27.70 -53.10 19.22
C ALA A 535 27.50 -53.00 17.69
N SER A 536 26.27 -53.26 17.26
CA SER A 536 25.78 -52.82 15.95
C SER A 536 25.48 -51.33 16.04
N VAL A 537 26.02 -50.51 15.15
CA VAL A 537 25.84 -49.05 15.18
C VAL A 537 25.51 -48.53 13.80
N ILE A 538 24.47 -47.71 13.69
CA ILE A 538 24.08 -47.01 12.47
C ILE A 538 24.11 -45.50 12.71
N ASN A 539 24.72 -44.76 11.79
CA ASN A 539 24.82 -43.30 11.82
C ASN A 539 24.22 -42.75 10.52
N THR A 540 23.17 -41.93 10.66
CA THR A 540 22.60 -41.17 9.54
C THR A 540 22.96 -39.70 9.67
N ASP A 541 23.44 -39.15 8.58
CA ASP A 541 23.80 -37.73 8.44
C ASP A 541 22.69 -36.96 7.70
N TYR A 542 22.16 -37.52 6.61
CA TYR A 542 21.08 -36.89 5.85
C TYR A 542 20.22 -37.94 5.14
N ILE A 543 18.94 -37.65 4.99
CA ILE A 543 18.04 -38.44 4.13
C ILE A 543 17.04 -37.55 3.43
N GLU A 544 16.84 -37.79 2.14
CA GLU A 544 15.87 -37.09 1.31
C GLU A 544 15.12 -38.07 0.39
N LEU A 545 13.93 -37.65 0.02
CA LEU A 545 13.07 -38.24 -0.99
C LEU A 545 13.04 -37.31 -2.20
N GLU A 546 13.22 -37.88 -3.38
CA GLU A 546 12.99 -37.22 -4.66
C GLU A 546 11.87 -37.93 -5.43
N LEU A 547 10.98 -37.15 -6.04
CA LEU A 547 9.87 -37.63 -6.86
C LEU A 547 9.93 -36.99 -8.24
N GLU A 548 9.87 -37.81 -9.29
CA GLU A 548 9.51 -37.34 -10.63
C GLU A 548 8.01 -37.60 -10.85
N VAL A 549 7.32 -36.64 -11.47
CA VAL A 549 5.89 -36.73 -11.75
C VAL A 549 5.59 -36.35 -13.19
N ASN A 550 4.49 -36.87 -13.73
CA ASN A 550 4.01 -36.59 -15.10
C ASN A 550 2.83 -35.61 -15.11
N LEU A 551 2.97 -34.48 -14.42
CA LEU A 551 1.94 -33.45 -14.33
C LEU A 551 2.37 -32.16 -14.98
N ASN A 552 1.40 -31.45 -15.56
CA ASN A 552 1.54 -30.08 -16.03
C ASN A 552 0.60 -29.18 -15.21
N LEU A 553 0.82 -29.18 -13.90
CA LEU A 553 0.10 -28.32 -12.95
C LEU A 553 1.08 -27.30 -12.36
N PRO A 554 0.61 -26.10 -12.00
CA PRO A 554 1.44 -25.13 -11.30
C PRO A 554 2.05 -25.72 -10.02
N LEU A 555 3.35 -25.54 -9.86
CA LEU A 555 4.09 -25.92 -8.65
C LEU A 555 4.10 -24.77 -7.64
N LEU A 556 4.05 -25.14 -6.36
CA LEU A 556 4.08 -24.23 -5.23
C LEU A 556 5.47 -24.21 -4.56
N GLU A 557 5.64 -23.23 -3.67
CA GLU A 557 6.80 -23.01 -2.79
C GLU A 557 8.09 -22.50 -3.43
N ASP A 558 8.28 -22.68 -4.74
CA ASP A 558 9.44 -22.20 -5.52
C ASP A 558 8.94 -21.46 -6.78
N ALA A 559 9.82 -20.77 -7.49
CA ALA A 559 9.40 -19.94 -8.64
C ALA A 559 10.26 -20.10 -9.89
N LEU A 560 9.62 -19.99 -11.06
CA LEU A 560 10.24 -19.85 -12.36
C LEU A 560 9.64 -18.62 -13.06
N TYR A 561 10.48 -17.66 -13.43
CA TYR A 561 10.04 -16.42 -14.08
C TYR A 561 10.65 -16.24 -15.46
N GLU A 562 9.83 -15.82 -16.42
CA GLU A 562 10.31 -15.19 -17.66
C GLU A 562 10.83 -13.78 -17.31
N VAL A 563 11.99 -13.41 -17.86
CA VAL A 563 12.61 -12.09 -17.68
C VAL A 563 13.12 -11.54 -19.02
N ASP A 564 13.35 -10.23 -19.08
CA ASP A 564 14.05 -9.64 -20.22
C ASP A 564 15.56 -9.95 -20.19
N GLN A 565 16.23 -9.73 -21.32
CA GLN A 565 17.66 -10.00 -21.48
C GLN A 565 18.53 -9.15 -20.54
N ALA A 566 18.14 -7.90 -20.28
CA ALA A 566 18.92 -6.99 -19.43
C ALA A 566 18.93 -7.47 -17.98
N THR A 567 17.79 -7.93 -17.48
CA THR A 567 17.60 -8.53 -16.17
C THR A 567 18.33 -9.87 -16.09
N TYR A 568 18.16 -10.74 -17.09
CA TYR A 568 18.87 -12.02 -17.19
C TYR A 568 20.38 -11.87 -17.01
N ASN A 569 20.99 -10.87 -17.67
CA ASN A 569 22.43 -10.64 -17.59
C ASN A 569 22.90 -10.24 -16.18
N LYS A 570 22.04 -9.65 -15.34
CA LYS A 570 22.36 -9.20 -13.97
C LYS A 570 22.26 -10.28 -12.91
N ILE A 571 21.45 -11.33 -13.13
CA ILE A 571 21.22 -12.40 -12.13
C ILE A 571 22.53 -13.03 -11.67
N ASN A 572 22.77 -13.02 -10.36
CA ASN A 572 23.98 -13.49 -9.66
C ASN A 572 25.30 -12.83 -10.13
N VAL A 573 25.22 -11.67 -10.77
CA VAL A 573 26.37 -10.86 -11.22
C VAL A 573 26.32 -9.47 -10.58
N ASP A 574 25.16 -8.84 -10.62
CA ASP A 574 24.89 -7.56 -9.97
C ASP A 574 24.46 -7.81 -8.51
N PRO A 575 25.05 -7.11 -7.51
CA PRO A 575 24.62 -7.19 -6.12
C PRO A 575 23.11 -6.94 -5.89
N GLU A 576 22.46 -6.12 -6.74
CA GLU A 576 21.01 -5.87 -6.68
C GLU A 576 20.16 -7.06 -7.19
N TYR A 577 20.79 -8.02 -7.88
CA TYR A 577 20.16 -9.21 -8.44
C TYR A 577 20.84 -10.48 -7.92
N SER A 578 21.32 -10.44 -6.67
CA SER A 578 21.99 -11.52 -5.97
C SER A 578 21.50 -11.64 -4.53
N GLY A 579 21.62 -12.83 -3.93
CA GLY A 579 21.26 -13.06 -2.52
C GLY A 579 19.83 -12.61 -2.19
N GLN A 580 19.59 -12.08 -0.99
CA GLN A 580 18.25 -11.67 -0.55
C GLN A 580 17.57 -10.66 -1.48
N LYS A 581 18.33 -9.73 -2.07
CA LYS A 581 17.76 -8.74 -3.01
C LYS A 581 17.15 -9.39 -4.25
N LEU A 582 17.72 -10.50 -4.72
CA LEU A 582 17.12 -11.29 -5.79
C LEU A 582 15.78 -11.89 -5.35
N PHE A 583 15.70 -12.44 -4.13
CA PHE A 583 14.46 -13.02 -3.59
C PHE A 583 13.39 -11.95 -3.35
N ASP A 584 13.78 -10.74 -2.94
CA ASP A 584 12.88 -9.61 -2.76
C ASP A 584 12.33 -9.10 -4.10
N LYS A 585 13.18 -9.11 -5.15
CA LYS A 585 12.76 -8.78 -6.52
C LYS A 585 11.96 -9.90 -7.16
N PHE A 586 12.28 -11.17 -6.93
CA PHE A 586 11.56 -12.32 -7.50
C PHE A 586 10.99 -13.22 -6.39
N PRO A 587 10.07 -12.68 -5.56
CA PRO A 587 9.44 -13.46 -4.49
C PRO A 587 8.65 -14.61 -5.10
N TYR A 588 8.43 -15.68 -4.36
CA TYR A 588 7.48 -16.71 -4.79
C TYR A 588 6.08 -16.09 -4.85
N VAL A 589 5.39 -16.28 -5.98
CA VAL A 589 3.97 -15.99 -6.13
C VAL A 589 3.25 -17.24 -6.64
N GLN A 590 2.02 -17.45 -6.18
CA GLN A 590 1.17 -18.54 -6.65
C GLN A 590 0.45 -18.11 -7.93
N GLY A 591 0.80 -18.75 -9.04
CA GLY A 591 0.24 -18.44 -10.36
C GLY A 591 0.60 -17.03 -10.82
N VAL A 592 -0.42 -16.19 -11.01
CA VAL A 592 -0.28 -14.79 -11.43
C VAL A 592 -0.62 -13.89 -10.25
N GLN A 593 0.28 -12.98 -9.89
CA GLN A 593 0.00 -11.95 -8.89
C GLN A 593 0.39 -10.57 -9.40
N HIS A 594 -0.48 -9.60 -9.13
CA HIS A 594 -0.32 -8.19 -9.46
C HIS A 594 0.11 -7.40 -8.21
N LEU A 595 0.63 -6.19 -8.36
CA LEU A 595 1.13 -5.42 -7.22
C LEU A 595 -0.01 -4.71 -6.47
N ASN A 596 -0.13 -4.94 -5.16
CA ASN A 596 -0.88 -4.09 -4.24
C ASN A 596 0.11 -3.43 -3.25
N PRO A 597 0.43 -2.14 -3.40
CA PRO A 597 1.50 -1.50 -2.63
C PRO A 597 1.05 -1.05 -1.24
N VAL A 598 2.01 -0.99 -0.32
CA VAL A 598 1.85 -0.49 1.05
C VAL A 598 3.04 0.40 1.39
N LEU A 599 2.80 1.56 1.97
CA LEU A 599 3.87 2.44 2.42
C LEU A 599 3.63 2.92 3.84
N THR A 600 4.69 2.97 4.63
CA THR A 600 4.70 3.63 5.94
C THR A 600 5.95 4.48 6.09
N ALA A 601 5.84 5.65 6.72
CA ALA A 601 6.96 6.55 6.98
C ALA A 601 6.99 6.96 8.46
N GLU A 602 8.16 6.79 9.09
CA GLU A 602 8.36 6.97 10.54
C GLU A 602 9.73 7.62 10.78
N GLY A 603 9.80 8.77 11.45
CA GLY A 603 11.10 9.46 11.68
C GLY A 603 11.19 10.24 13.00
N GLY A 604 10.05 10.45 13.64
CA GLY A 604 9.94 11.13 14.93
C GLY A 604 10.44 10.26 16.08
N ASN A 605 9.56 9.41 16.61
CA ASN A 605 9.88 8.41 17.62
C ASN A 605 9.54 7.02 17.09
N LEU A 606 10.50 6.09 17.17
CA LEU A 606 10.33 4.71 16.71
C LEU A 606 9.81 3.76 17.82
N ILE A 607 9.73 4.21 19.07
CA ILE A 607 9.23 3.41 20.19
C ILE A 607 7.70 3.54 20.28
N PRO A 608 6.94 2.43 20.21
CA PRO A 608 5.49 2.46 20.42
C PRO A 608 5.13 2.68 21.89
N PRO A 609 3.89 3.13 22.20
CA PRO A 609 3.44 3.28 23.57
C PRO A 609 3.45 1.93 24.30
N PHE A 610 3.61 1.92 25.63
CA PHE A 610 3.55 0.72 26.47
C PHE A 610 2.18 0.02 26.47
N THR A 611 1.14 0.68 25.96
CA THR A 611 -0.18 0.08 25.70
C THR A 611 -0.23 -0.73 24.40
N ASP A 612 0.80 -0.63 23.55
CA ASP A 612 0.91 -1.37 22.29
C ASP A 612 1.27 -2.85 22.55
N GLY A 613 0.58 -3.75 21.85
CA GLY A 613 0.81 -5.20 21.97
C GLY A 613 2.19 -5.66 21.50
N ALA A 614 2.99 -4.80 20.86
CA ALA A 614 4.38 -5.07 20.52
C ALA A 614 5.31 -5.17 21.74
N TRP A 615 4.90 -4.63 22.89
CA TRP A 615 5.65 -4.75 24.13
C TRP A 615 5.43 -6.11 24.80
N ARG A 616 6.53 -6.80 25.11
CA ARG A 616 6.53 -7.88 26.10
C ARG A 616 6.77 -7.27 27.47
N LEU A 617 5.71 -7.10 28.24
CA LEU A 617 5.78 -6.57 29.60
C LEU A 617 5.95 -7.70 30.62
N HIS A 618 6.83 -7.50 31.59
CA HIS A 618 6.96 -8.40 32.73
C HIS A 618 5.69 -8.34 33.60
N ALA A 619 5.34 -9.44 34.28
CA ALA A 619 4.15 -9.52 35.13
C ALA A 619 4.12 -8.49 36.28
N ASN A 620 5.29 -8.03 36.73
CA ASN A 620 5.42 -7.00 37.77
C ASN A 620 5.43 -5.56 37.23
N SER A 621 5.17 -5.37 35.93
CA SER A 621 5.09 -4.07 35.31
C SER A 621 3.65 -3.57 35.27
N ARG A 622 3.48 -2.26 35.45
CA ARG A 622 2.19 -1.56 35.37
C ARG A 622 2.30 -0.38 34.43
N VAL A 623 1.48 -0.38 33.38
CA VAL A 623 1.33 0.76 32.46
C VAL A 623 0.50 1.83 33.17
N MET A 624 1.12 2.97 33.46
CA MET A 624 0.47 4.10 34.12
C MET A 624 -0.17 5.05 33.10
N ALA A 625 0.49 5.21 31.95
CA ALA A 625 0.03 5.98 30.81
C ALA A 625 0.70 5.42 29.53
N PRO A 626 0.27 5.81 28.31
CA PRO A 626 0.83 5.27 27.07
C PRO A 626 2.37 5.32 26.97
N TYR A 627 3.04 6.30 27.57
CA TYR A 627 4.51 6.38 27.62
C TYR A 627 5.06 6.48 29.05
N GLU A 628 4.32 5.93 30.02
CA GLU A 628 4.77 5.81 31.41
C GLU A 628 4.58 4.37 31.92
N LEU A 629 5.71 3.74 32.27
CA LEU A 629 5.75 2.38 32.80
C LEU A 629 6.43 2.36 34.16
N GLU A 630 5.82 1.65 35.11
CA GLU A 630 6.43 1.33 36.40
C GLU A 630 6.74 -0.18 36.44
N LEU A 631 7.98 -0.54 36.76
CA LEU A 631 8.40 -1.92 36.99
C LEU A 631 8.73 -2.09 38.47
N ASN A 632 8.04 -3.00 39.16
CA ASN A 632 8.38 -3.39 40.53
C ASN A 632 9.18 -4.70 40.52
N ALA A 633 10.48 -4.61 40.27
CA ALA A 633 11.33 -5.78 40.13
C ALA A 633 11.59 -6.45 41.48
N THR A 634 11.36 -7.76 41.58
CA THR A 634 11.63 -8.56 42.78
C THR A 634 12.90 -9.40 42.68
N ASN A 635 13.42 -9.62 41.47
CA ASN A 635 14.63 -10.38 41.17
C ASN A 635 15.35 -9.78 39.96
N TRP A 636 16.60 -10.22 39.74
CA TRP A 636 17.36 -9.92 38.53
C TRP A 636 16.66 -10.55 37.32
N ASN A 637 16.79 -9.99 36.11
CA ASN A 637 16.17 -10.52 34.88
C ASN A 637 14.65 -10.39 34.74
N GLN A 638 14.05 -9.40 35.41
CA GLN A 638 12.66 -9.00 35.18
C GLN A 638 12.62 -7.82 34.19
N ASP A 639 12.36 -8.15 32.92
CA ASP A 639 12.60 -7.26 31.79
C ASP A 639 11.31 -6.96 31.04
N ASN A 640 11.20 -5.74 30.54
CA ASN A 640 10.22 -5.34 29.53
C ASN A 640 10.96 -5.10 28.22
N ASP A 641 10.45 -5.56 27.10
CA ASP A 641 11.11 -5.28 25.82
C ASP A 641 10.18 -5.08 24.65
N VAL A 642 10.70 -4.36 23.66
CA VAL A 642 10.06 -4.11 22.38
C VAL A 642 11.06 -4.31 21.26
N ARG A 643 10.58 -4.84 20.14
CA ARG A 643 11.36 -4.96 18.90
C ARG A 643 10.98 -3.84 17.94
N VAL A 644 11.98 -3.11 17.45
CA VAL A 644 11.82 -1.96 16.57
C VAL A 644 12.63 -2.19 15.30
N ARG A 645 11.97 -2.12 14.13
CA ARG A 645 12.64 -2.29 12.84
C ARG A 645 13.57 -1.12 12.55
N VAL A 646 14.78 -1.43 12.08
CA VAL A 646 15.80 -0.45 11.69
C VAL A 646 16.75 -1.08 10.67
N ASN A 647 17.38 -0.27 9.84
CA ASN A 647 18.41 -0.74 8.91
C ASN A 647 19.73 -1.07 9.62
N ALA A 648 20.52 -1.95 9.01
CA ALA A 648 21.93 -2.17 9.37
C ALA A 648 22.78 -0.93 9.10
N ASN A 649 23.88 -0.76 9.85
CA ASN A 649 24.80 0.37 9.76
C ASN A 649 24.12 1.74 9.93
N GLN A 650 23.03 1.79 10.68
CA GLN A 650 22.24 2.98 10.93
C GLN A 650 22.62 3.59 12.28
N THR A 651 22.94 4.88 12.30
CA THR A 651 23.13 5.63 13.54
C THR A 651 21.77 5.95 14.16
N CYS A 652 21.62 5.63 15.44
CA CYS A 652 20.42 5.86 16.24
C CYS A 652 20.78 6.48 17.59
N THR A 653 19.85 7.28 18.13
CA THR A 653 19.91 7.78 19.50
C THR A 653 18.66 7.35 20.28
N LEU A 654 18.87 6.68 21.42
CA LEU A 654 17.85 6.37 22.42
C LEU A 654 17.97 7.37 23.57
N SER A 655 16.87 8.01 23.96
CA SER A 655 16.84 9.00 25.04
C SER A 655 15.59 8.92 25.93
N PHE A 656 15.75 9.40 27.15
CA PHE A 656 14.76 9.49 28.22
C PHE A 656 14.89 10.84 28.94
N PRO A 657 13.82 11.35 29.58
CA PRO A 657 13.89 12.58 30.38
C PRO A 657 14.82 12.48 31.61
N ALA A 658 14.99 11.27 32.14
CA ALA A 658 15.85 10.97 33.29
C ALA A 658 16.59 9.65 33.07
N ALA A 659 17.71 9.47 33.77
CA ALA A 659 18.51 8.26 33.62
C ALA A 659 17.75 7.01 34.12
N CYS A 660 17.70 5.97 33.29
CA CYS A 660 17.13 4.68 33.62
C CYS A 660 18.03 3.55 33.10
N VAL A 661 17.77 2.31 33.51
CA VAL A 661 18.55 1.15 33.07
C VAL A 661 17.90 0.48 31.86
N PHE A 662 18.71 0.29 30.82
CA PHE A 662 18.27 -0.41 29.62
C PHE A 662 19.40 -1.25 28.99
N LYS A 663 19.01 -2.18 28.11
CA LYS A 663 19.90 -2.90 27.19
C LYS A 663 19.42 -2.73 25.76
N ILE A 664 20.34 -2.87 24.81
CA ILE A 664 20.02 -2.85 23.39
C ILE A 664 20.69 -4.05 22.72
N ASN A 665 19.89 -4.87 22.06
CA ASN A 665 20.38 -5.91 21.15
C ASN A 665 19.98 -5.59 19.71
N SER A 666 20.79 -6.03 18.75
CA SER A 666 20.40 -6.18 17.36
C SER A 666 19.90 -7.60 17.11
N ILE A 667 18.95 -7.71 16.20
CA ILE A 667 18.43 -8.97 15.69
C ILE A 667 18.58 -8.95 14.17
N SER A 668 19.19 -10.00 13.60
CA SER A 668 19.28 -10.20 12.16
C SER A 668 18.07 -10.96 11.60
N SER A 669 17.97 -11.04 10.27
CA SER A 669 16.86 -11.71 9.56
C SER A 669 16.67 -13.19 9.94
N ASN A 670 17.75 -13.88 10.35
CA ASN A 670 17.72 -15.26 10.83
C ASN A 670 17.40 -15.38 12.34
N GLY A 671 17.09 -14.28 13.01
CA GLY A 671 16.81 -14.23 14.44
C GLY A 671 18.02 -14.24 15.36
N ALA A 672 19.26 -14.21 14.83
CA ALA A 672 20.45 -14.14 15.66
C ALA A 672 20.51 -12.80 16.41
N ILE A 673 20.78 -12.88 17.72
CA ILE A 673 20.80 -11.73 18.62
C ILE A 673 22.25 -11.35 18.90
N LYS A 674 22.63 -10.10 18.62
CA LYS A 674 23.94 -9.54 18.98
C LYS A 674 23.75 -8.36 19.92
N GLN A 675 24.38 -8.40 21.08
CA GLN A 675 24.34 -7.30 22.05
C GLN A 675 25.05 -6.07 21.48
N ILE A 676 24.40 -4.90 21.54
CA ILE A 676 25.00 -3.59 21.23
C ILE A 676 25.41 -2.90 22.52
N LEU A 677 24.50 -2.86 23.50
CA LEU A 677 24.71 -2.26 24.81
C LEU A 677 24.22 -3.22 25.89
N ASN A 678 25.05 -3.42 26.92
CA ASN A 678 24.66 -4.15 28.12
C ASN A 678 23.97 -3.22 29.13
N ASP A 679 23.73 -3.68 30.37
CA ASP A 679 23.09 -2.91 31.46
C ASP A 679 23.68 -1.49 31.58
N THR A 680 23.01 -0.52 30.95
CA THR A 680 23.47 0.86 30.85
C THR A 680 22.47 1.74 31.58
N LYS A 681 22.95 2.50 32.58
CA LYS A 681 22.18 3.54 33.23
C LYS A 681 22.48 4.89 32.60
N SER A 682 21.58 5.40 31.76
CA SER A 682 21.76 6.69 31.10
C SER A 682 20.43 7.34 30.78
N SER A 683 20.44 8.67 30.58
CA SER A 683 19.32 9.40 29.98
C SER A 683 19.40 9.46 28.46
N SER A 684 20.57 9.20 27.86
CA SER A 684 20.75 9.19 26.40
C SER A 684 21.94 8.34 25.96
N VAL A 685 21.82 7.65 24.83
CA VAL A 685 22.91 6.94 24.18
C VAL A 685 22.78 6.99 22.66
N THR A 686 23.91 7.19 21.98
CA THR A 686 24.01 7.10 20.52
C THR A 686 24.82 5.86 20.16
N PHE A 687 24.35 5.09 19.18
CA PHE A 687 24.98 3.85 18.72
C PHE A 687 24.75 3.64 17.22
N VAL A 688 25.53 2.72 16.63
CA VAL A 688 25.36 2.29 15.23
C VAL A 688 24.90 0.84 15.22
N THR A 689 23.87 0.54 14.44
CA THR A 689 23.39 -0.84 14.29
C THR A 689 24.43 -1.70 13.57
N PRO A 690 24.74 -2.91 14.05
CA PRO A 690 25.67 -3.82 13.37
C PRO A 690 25.24 -4.17 11.94
N ALA A 691 26.17 -4.70 11.14
CA ALA A 691 25.85 -5.33 9.86
C ALA A 691 24.78 -6.43 10.04
N GLU A 692 23.92 -6.61 9.03
CA GLU A 692 22.82 -7.59 9.01
C GLU A 692 21.67 -7.34 10.00
N THR A 693 21.71 -6.24 10.77
CA THR A 693 20.59 -5.85 11.65
C THR A 693 19.32 -5.56 10.86
N THR A 694 18.21 -6.15 11.29
CA THR A 694 16.86 -5.86 10.80
C THR A 694 15.96 -5.27 11.88
N GLU A 695 16.23 -5.59 13.15
CA GLU A 695 15.49 -5.08 14.30
C GLU A 695 16.42 -4.77 15.48
N LEU A 696 16.01 -3.81 16.31
CA LEU A 696 16.56 -3.58 17.64
C LEU A 696 15.61 -4.14 18.67
N GLN A 697 16.14 -4.87 19.65
CA GLN A 697 15.44 -5.18 20.88
C GLN A 697 15.86 -4.17 21.94
N ILE A 698 14.92 -3.32 22.37
CA ILE A 698 15.11 -2.37 23.46
C ILE A 698 14.54 -3.01 24.71
N ILE A 699 15.39 -3.20 25.73
CA ILE A 699 15.03 -3.87 26.96
C ILE A 699 15.10 -2.86 28.11
N LEU A 700 13.97 -2.63 28.77
CA LEU A 700 13.82 -1.77 29.94
C LEU A 700 13.70 -2.61 31.20
N ARG A 701 14.53 -2.34 32.20
CA ARG A 701 14.66 -3.20 33.38
C ARG A 701 15.17 -2.42 34.58
N GLN A 702 15.08 -3.02 35.76
CA GLN A 702 15.72 -2.49 36.96
C GLN A 702 17.22 -2.81 36.96
N GLU A 703 18.01 -2.07 37.75
CA GLU A 703 19.36 -2.47 38.14
C GLU A 703 19.39 -3.91 38.66
N ASN A 704 20.57 -4.55 38.72
CA ASN A 704 20.75 -5.94 39.19
C ASN A 704 20.48 -6.10 40.71
N GLN A 705 19.26 -5.75 41.15
CA GLN A 705 18.72 -5.77 42.50
C GLN A 705 17.19 -5.59 42.45
N ALA A 706 16.48 -5.99 43.51
CA ALA A 706 15.07 -5.68 43.64
C ALA A 706 14.85 -4.15 43.76
N GLY A 707 13.75 -3.64 43.22
CA GLY A 707 13.39 -2.22 43.35
C GLY A 707 12.39 -1.76 42.30
N VAL A 708 11.99 -0.50 42.44
CA VAL A 708 11.02 0.13 41.55
C VAL A 708 11.73 1.03 40.53
N SER A 709 11.50 0.78 39.24
CA SER A 709 11.96 1.65 38.15
C SER A 709 10.78 2.32 37.47
N LYS A 710 10.97 3.57 37.03
CA LYS A 710 10.01 4.29 36.18
C LYS A 710 10.65 4.61 34.84
N PHE A 711 9.94 4.31 33.77
CA PHE A 711 10.33 4.64 32.41
C PHE A 711 9.32 5.61 31.84
N LEU A 712 9.82 6.79 31.49
CA LEU A 712 9.00 7.92 31.04
C LEU A 712 9.47 8.32 29.66
N ASN A 713 8.52 8.50 28.74
CA ASN A 713 8.74 9.14 27.44
C ASN A 713 9.99 8.64 26.69
N PRO A 714 10.14 7.31 26.50
CA PRO A 714 11.25 6.77 25.75
C PRO A 714 11.20 7.27 24.30
N MET A 715 12.34 7.69 23.77
CA MET A 715 12.47 8.18 22.40
C MET A 715 13.63 7.50 21.68
N LEU A 716 13.32 6.78 20.59
CA LEU A 716 14.34 6.30 19.65
C LEU A 716 14.24 7.07 18.35
N THR A 717 15.35 7.67 17.91
CA THR A 717 15.40 8.46 16.68
C THR A 717 16.59 8.06 15.82
N LEU A 718 16.47 8.26 14.50
CA LEU A 718 17.59 8.14 13.58
C LEU A 718 18.48 9.38 13.68
N GLY A 719 19.80 9.17 13.70
CA GLY A 719 20.80 10.22 13.83
C GLY A 719 21.64 10.09 15.10
N ASP A 720 22.52 11.06 15.30
CA ASP A 720 23.53 11.10 16.36
C ASP A 720 23.14 11.95 17.58
N LYS A 721 21.99 12.65 17.51
CA LYS A 721 21.50 13.59 18.51
C LYS A 721 20.14 13.18 19.06
N PRO A 722 19.89 13.33 20.38
CA PRO A 722 18.56 13.14 20.94
C PRO A 722 17.62 14.25 20.44
N LYS A 723 16.33 13.95 20.33
CA LYS A 723 15.28 14.90 19.98
C LYS A 723 14.33 15.08 21.18
N PRO A 724 13.54 16.17 21.22
CA PRO A 724 12.46 16.30 22.20
C PRO A 724 11.43 15.19 22.01
N PHE A 725 10.94 14.61 23.12
CA PHE A 725 9.96 13.54 23.07
C PHE A 725 8.71 13.95 22.28
N ILE A 726 8.33 13.11 21.34
CA ILE A 726 7.02 13.09 20.70
C ILE A 726 6.51 11.65 20.69
N PRO A 727 5.19 11.42 20.81
CA PRO A 727 4.60 10.11 20.59
C PRO A 727 4.97 9.57 19.20
N ARG A 728 5.20 8.27 19.09
CA ARG A 728 5.30 7.59 17.80
C ARG A 728 4.02 7.81 17.01
N ASN A 729 4.17 8.37 15.81
CA ASN A 729 3.07 8.70 14.91
C ASN A 729 3.49 8.37 13.46
N PRO A 730 3.41 7.09 13.06
CA PRO A 730 3.75 6.70 11.70
C PRO A 730 2.72 7.25 10.73
N SER A 731 3.18 7.80 9.60
CA SER A 731 2.32 8.11 8.46
C SER A 731 2.28 6.91 7.53
N TYR A 732 1.21 6.77 6.74
CA TYR A 732 1.01 5.59 5.90
C TYR A 732 0.19 5.92 4.67
N LEU A 733 0.32 5.06 3.66
CA LEU A 733 -0.53 5.01 2.49
C LEU A 733 -0.99 3.56 2.31
N TYR A 734 -2.25 3.31 2.63
CA TYR A 734 -2.92 2.04 2.37
C TYR A 734 -3.92 2.21 1.25
N THR A 735 -3.89 1.31 0.28
CA THR A 735 -4.77 1.37 -0.87
C THR A 735 -5.21 -0.03 -1.28
N ASN A 736 -6.45 -0.15 -1.75
CA ASN A 736 -6.93 -1.34 -2.42
C ASN A 736 -6.55 -1.38 -3.92
N ALA A 737 -5.79 -0.39 -4.41
CA ALA A 737 -5.33 -0.40 -5.78
C ALA A 737 -4.45 -1.63 -6.05
N VAL A 738 -4.83 -2.34 -7.11
CA VAL A 738 -3.99 -3.33 -7.77
C VAL A 738 -3.35 -2.65 -8.97
N LEU A 739 -2.05 -2.84 -9.18
CA LEU A 739 -1.26 -2.18 -10.21
C LEU A 739 -0.62 -3.26 -11.09
N VAL A 740 -1.09 -3.39 -12.32
CA VAL A 740 -0.54 -4.35 -13.29
C VAL A 740 0.66 -3.75 -14.00
N GLY A 741 1.64 -4.59 -14.33
CA GLY A 741 2.79 -4.17 -15.13
C GLY A 741 3.47 -5.35 -15.76
N GLN A 742 3.57 -5.33 -17.09
CA GLN A 742 4.14 -6.39 -17.89
C GLN A 742 4.77 -5.80 -19.15
N ASN A 743 5.92 -6.34 -19.58
CA ASN A 743 6.61 -5.94 -20.82
C ASN A 743 6.87 -4.42 -20.94
N GLY A 744 7.17 -3.76 -19.82
CA GLY A 744 7.47 -2.32 -19.77
C GLY A 744 6.24 -1.41 -19.83
N VAL A 745 5.02 -1.95 -19.93
CA VAL A 745 3.78 -1.17 -19.82
C VAL A 745 3.20 -1.39 -18.42
N ASN A 746 3.23 -0.34 -17.61
CA ASN A 746 2.80 -0.41 -16.21
C ASN A 746 1.68 0.58 -15.92
N ASP A 747 0.71 0.14 -15.12
CA ASP A 747 -0.14 1.05 -14.36
C ASP A 747 0.73 1.91 -13.45
N VAL A 748 0.27 3.12 -13.12
CA VAL A 748 1.04 4.03 -12.25
C VAL A 748 0.13 4.57 -11.16
N LEU A 749 0.46 4.34 -9.91
CA LEU A 749 -0.15 5.04 -8.77
C LEU A 749 0.62 6.34 -8.52
N PHE A 750 -0.08 7.45 -8.48
CA PHE A 750 0.49 8.78 -8.27
C PHE A 750 -0.51 9.71 -7.56
N GLN A 751 -0.01 10.83 -7.06
CA GLN A 751 -0.84 11.91 -6.52
C GLN A 751 -0.88 13.08 -7.51
N ASP A 752 -2.08 13.61 -7.74
CA ASP A 752 -2.34 14.74 -8.62
C ASP A 752 -3.48 15.59 -8.04
N ASP A 753 -3.27 16.90 -7.92
CA ASP A 753 -4.17 17.84 -7.22
C ASP A 753 -4.62 17.34 -5.83
N GLY A 754 -3.68 16.81 -5.04
CA GLY A 754 -3.95 16.28 -3.69
C GLY A 754 -4.79 15.00 -3.65
N GLN A 755 -5.17 14.42 -4.78
CA GLN A 755 -5.91 13.16 -4.88
C GLN A 755 -5.02 12.04 -5.39
N TRP A 756 -5.20 10.84 -4.81
CA TRP A 756 -4.54 9.64 -5.29
C TRP A 756 -5.27 9.07 -6.50
N LYS A 757 -4.51 8.83 -7.57
CA LYS A 757 -5.02 8.36 -8.86
C LYS A 757 -4.17 7.21 -9.38
N VAL A 758 -4.78 6.36 -10.19
CA VAL A 758 -4.06 5.37 -10.98
C VAL A 758 -4.21 5.71 -12.46
N LEU A 759 -3.08 5.78 -13.17
CA LEU A 759 -3.06 5.74 -14.62
C LEU A 759 -3.18 4.27 -15.02
N ARG A 760 -4.39 3.86 -15.35
CA ARG A 760 -4.77 2.50 -15.71
C ARG A 760 -4.47 2.26 -17.19
N LYS A 761 -3.55 1.33 -17.47
CA LYS A 761 -3.18 0.84 -18.80
C LYS A 761 -3.59 -0.61 -19.01
N TRP A 762 -4.02 -1.30 -17.96
CA TRP A 762 -4.43 -2.70 -17.99
C TRP A 762 -5.81 -2.90 -17.37
N GLU A 763 -6.54 -3.87 -17.89
CA GLU A 763 -7.64 -4.51 -17.17
C GLU A 763 -7.13 -5.85 -16.66
N TRP A 764 -7.55 -6.28 -15.46
CA TRP A 764 -6.96 -7.44 -14.80
C TRP A 764 -8.00 -8.38 -14.22
N ASP A 765 -7.65 -9.67 -14.18
CA ASP A 765 -8.46 -10.73 -13.59
C ASP A 765 -9.93 -10.75 -14.06
N VAL A 766 -10.19 -10.33 -15.30
CA VAL A 766 -11.52 -10.35 -15.89
C VAL A 766 -12.00 -11.79 -15.95
N VAL A 767 -13.09 -12.07 -15.24
CA VAL A 767 -13.65 -13.41 -15.12
C VAL A 767 -14.23 -13.85 -16.46
N LEU A 768 -13.72 -14.95 -16.99
CA LEU A 768 -14.22 -15.61 -18.19
C LEU A 768 -15.11 -16.79 -17.76
N ASP A 769 -16.40 -16.53 -17.60
CA ASP A 769 -17.40 -17.52 -17.19
C ASP A 769 -18.62 -17.55 -18.14
N GLY A 770 -19.67 -18.31 -17.78
CA GLY A 770 -20.88 -18.45 -18.58
C GLY A 770 -21.74 -17.17 -18.71
N SER A 771 -21.42 -16.08 -18.02
CA SER A 771 -22.11 -14.79 -18.18
C SER A 771 -21.78 -14.08 -19.51
N LEU A 772 -20.65 -14.45 -20.14
CA LEU A 772 -20.22 -13.85 -21.39
C LEU A 772 -20.95 -14.42 -22.61
N SER A 773 -20.99 -13.62 -23.69
CA SER A 773 -21.53 -14.03 -24.98
C SER A 773 -20.51 -14.86 -25.76
N TRP A 774 -20.44 -16.16 -25.45
CA TRP A 774 -19.55 -17.10 -26.11
C TRP A 774 -20.07 -17.58 -27.46
N ALA A 775 -19.16 -17.72 -28.43
CA ALA A 775 -19.43 -18.31 -29.74
C ALA A 775 -18.36 -19.34 -30.12
N PHE A 776 -18.78 -20.40 -30.81
CA PHE A 776 -17.88 -21.36 -31.43
C PHE A 776 -17.18 -20.73 -32.63
N VAL A 777 -15.90 -21.08 -32.83
CA VAL A 777 -15.08 -20.56 -33.92
C VAL A 777 -14.67 -21.69 -34.86
N ASN A 778 -13.89 -22.64 -34.35
CA ASN A 778 -13.27 -23.69 -35.15
C ASN A 778 -13.07 -24.96 -34.31
N ASP A 779 -13.03 -26.07 -35.04
CA ASP A 779 -12.62 -27.37 -34.54
C ASP A 779 -11.27 -27.77 -35.15
N LYS A 780 -10.35 -28.24 -34.31
CA LYS A 780 -9.02 -28.73 -34.68
C LYS A 780 -8.76 -30.05 -33.97
N ASN A 781 -7.74 -30.78 -34.40
CA ASN A 781 -7.45 -32.09 -33.84
C ASN A 781 -7.20 -32.01 -32.31
N GLY A 782 -8.17 -32.46 -31.52
CA GLY A 782 -8.13 -32.44 -30.05
C GLY A 782 -8.37 -31.07 -29.41
N VAL A 783 -8.80 -30.05 -30.17
CA VAL A 783 -8.90 -28.65 -29.71
C VAL A 783 -10.17 -27.98 -30.22
N LYS A 784 -10.89 -27.29 -29.34
CA LYS A 784 -11.99 -26.39 -29.68
C LYS A 784 -11.57 -24.93 -29.49
N SER A 785 -12.00 -24.05 -30.41
CA SER A 785 -11.78 -22.61 -30.30
C SER A 785 -13.09 -21.87 -30.07
N PHE A 786 -13.08 -20.99 -29.08
CA PHE A 786 -14.21 -20.14 -28.70
C PHE A 786 -13.82 -18.67 -28.71
N LYS A 787 -14.81 -17.79 -28.89
CA LYS A 787 -14.61 -16.35 -28.80
C LYS A 787 -15.64 -15.65 -27.94
N ASN A 788 -15.26 -14.50 -27.40
CA ASN A 788 -16.12 -13.58 -26.64
C ASN A 788 -15.82 -12.11 -27.03
N PRO A 789 -16.75 -11.16 -26.84
CA PRO A 789 -16.63 -9.79 -27.34
C PRO A 789 -15.75 -8.86 -26.49
N ILE A 790 -14.91 -9.37 -25.59
CA ILE A 790 -13.92 -8.56 -24.88
C ILE A 790 -12.82 -8.16 -25.88
N SER A 791 -12.45 -6.86 -25.92
CA SER A 791 -11.47 -6.33 -26.87
C SER A 791 -10.56 -5.25 -26.27
N ALA A 792 -9.34 -5.16 -26.80
CA ALA A 792 -8.33 -4.14 -26.52
C ALA A 792 -7.99 -3.24 -27.72
N GLY A 793 -8.82 -3.22 -28.78
CA GLY A 793 -8.60 -2.33 -29.92
C GLY A 793 -7.38 -2.68 -30.79
N GLY A 794 -7.15 -3.97 -31.06
CA GLY A 794 -6.07 -4.45 -31.92
C GLY A 794 -5.62 -5.87 -31.56
N ASN A 795 -4.59 -6.36 -32.26
CA ASN A 795 -3.98 -7.66 -31.97
C ASN A 795 -3.09 -7.54 -30.73
N LYS A 796 -3.42 -8.26 -29.65
CA LYS A 796 -2.68 -8.23 -28.39
C LYS A 796 -2.59 -9.63 -27.79
N SER A 797 -1.40 -10.01 -27.35
CA SER A 797 -1.22 -11.15 -26.45
C SER A 797 -1.84 -10.82 -25.10
N THR A 798 -2.51 -11.79 -24.50
CA THR A 798 -3.16 -11.65 -23.20
C THR A 798 -2.50 -12.54 -22.16
N LEU A 799 -2.63 -12.22 -20.89
CA LEU A 799 -2.31 -13.15 -19.82
C LEU A 799 -3.60 -13.83 -19.38
N THR A 800 -3.71 -15.16 -19.56
CA THR A 800 -4.93 -15.90 -19.20
C THR A 800 -4.60 -17.07 -18.29
N THR A 801 -5.24 -17.10 -17.13
CA THR A 801 -5.14 -18.20 -16.15
C THR A 801 -6.33 -19.12 -16.34
N LYS A 802 -6.04 -20.42 -16.51
CA LYS A 802 -7.00 -21.53 -16.61
C LYS A 802 -7.66 -21.82 -15.26
N PHE A 803 -8.77 -22.54 -15.29
CA PHE A 803 -9.50 -22.95 -14.08
C PHE A 803 -8.68 -23.76 -13.06
N ASN A 804 -7.64 -24.47 -13.53
CA ASN A 804 -6.71 -25.24 -12.70
C ASN A 804 -5.41 -24.48 -12.37
N GLY A 805 -5.41 -23.16 -12.55
CA GLY A 805 -4.26 -22.29 -12.32
C GLY A 805 -3.17 -22.32 -13.40
N GLY A 806 -3.27 -23.19 -14.41
CA GLY A 806 -2.34 -23.21 -15.54
C GLY A 806 -2.40 -21.92 -16.35
N ILE A 807 -1.27 -21.49 -16.91
CA ILE A 807 -1.21 -20.28 -17.74
C ILE A 807 -1.31 -20.66 -19.21
N LEU A 808 -2.24 -20.04 -19.94
CA LEU A 808 -2.41 -20.26 -21.37
C LEU A 808 -1.26 -19.59 -22.14
N SER A 809 -0.89 -20.18 -23.27
CA SER A 809 -0.06 -19.51 -24.27
C SER A 809 -0.77 -18.24 -24.76
N SER A 810 0.01 -17.28 -25.24
CA SER A 810 -0.51 -16.02 -25.80
C SER A 810 -0.04 -15.78 -27.23
N THR A 811 0.04 -16.86 -28.01
CA THR A 811 0.49 -16.84 -29.40
C THR A 811 -0.64 -16.36 -30.30
N LEU A 812 -0.44 -15.20 -30.94
CA LEU A 812 -1.41 -14.63 -31.87
C LEU A 812 -1.73 -15.61 -33.02
N TYR A 813 -3.03 -15.74 -33.35
CA TYR A 813 -3.54 -16.55 -34.47
C TYR A 813 -3.26 -18.06 -34.41
N ASN A 814 -2.75 -18.58 -33.30
CA ASN A 814 -2.48 -20.01 -33.19
C ASN A 814 -3.72 -20.74 -32.64
N ILE A 815 -4.45 -21.40 -33.54
CA ILE A 815 -5.68 -22.17 -33.20
C ILE A 815 -5.46 -23.68 -33.16
N ASP A 816 -4.27 -24.17 -33.54
CA ASP A 816 -3.98 -25.61 -33.63
C ASP A 816 -3.48 -26.19 -32.29
N ILE A 817 -3.24 -25.34 -31.29
CA ILE A 817 -2.83 -25.73 -29.94
C ILE A 817 -3.96 -25.50 -28.93
N ALA A 818 -4.10 -26.40 -27.96
CA ALA A 818 -4.95 -26.17 -26.79
C ALA A 818 -4.32 -25.11 -25.87
N ASP A 819 -5.15 -24.54 -25.00
CA ASP A 819 -4.72 -23.63 -23.93
C ASP A 819 -3.95 -22.41 -24.47
N ASN A 820 -4.50 -21.76 -25.49
CA ASN A 820 -4.01 -20.48 -26.04
C ASN A 820 -5.09 -19.40 -25.92
N SER A 821 -4.68 -18.15 -25.69
CA SER A 821 -5.58 -17.01 -25.56
C SER A 821 -4.98 -15.77 -26.23
N TYR A 822 -5.78 -15.07 -27.03
CA TYR A 822 -5.35 -13.83 -27.67
C TYR A 822 -6.51 -12.91 -28.02
N MET A 823 -6.21 -11.61 -28.09
CA MET A 823 -7.13 -10.60 -28.62
C MET A 823 -6.82 -10.31 -30.07
N HIS A 824 -7.88 -10.20 -30.86
CA HIS A 824 -7.81 -10.01 -32.28
C HIS A 824 -8.41 -8.65 -32.69
N SER A 825 -7.93 -8.13 -33.82
CA SER A 825 -8.34 -6.84 -34.40
C SER A 825 -9.81 -6.77 -34.83
N ASP A 826 -10.52 -7.89 -34.92
CA ASP A 826 -11.95 -7.95 -35.22
C ASP A 826 -12.86 -7.68 -34.00
N GLY A 827 -12.28 -7.38 -32.84
CA GLY A 827 -13.02 -7.02 -31.64
C GLY A 827 -13.35 -8.19 -30.72
N TYR A 828 -12.74 -9.36 -30.92
CA TYR A 828 -12.97 -10.52 -30.07
C TYR A 828 -11.69 -11.02 -29.37
N THR A 829 -11.90 -11.65 -28.21
CA THR A 829 -10.92 -12.49 -27.54
C THR A 829 -11.18 -13.94 -27.88
N TYR A 830 -10.15 -14.64 -28.30
CA TYR A 830 -10.18 -16.06 -28.66
C TYR A 830 -9.52 -16.88 -27.56
N VAL A 831 -10.13 -18.01 -27.23
CA VAL A 831 -9.59 -19.00 -26.29
C VAL A 831 -9.68 -20.37 -26.96
N THR A 832 -8.58 -21.11 -26.99
CA THR A 832 -8.56 -22.52 -27.39
C THR A 832 -8.49 -23.42 -26.16
N VAL A 833 -9.22 -24.53 -26.20
CA VAL A 833 -9.30 -25.48 -25.08
C VAL A 833 -9.26 -26.90 -25.61
N SER A 834 -8.77 -27.84 -24.81
CA SER A 834 -8.66 -29.24 -25.24
C SER A 834 -10.04 -29.93 -25.29
N ASP A 835 -10.18 -30.89 -26.21
CA ASP A 835 -11.35 -31.79 -26.26
C ASP A 835 -11.48 -32.60 -24.96
N THR A 836 -10.34 -32.95 -24.34
CA THR A 836 -10.30 -33.64 -23.05
C THR A 836 -10.96 -32.82 -21.94
N ASP A 837 -10.71 -31.51 -21.90
CA ASP A 837 -11.34 -30.63 -20.92
C ASP A 837 -12.83 -30.44 -21.22
N THR A 838 -13.20 -30.16 -22.46
CA THR A 838 -14.61 -29.90 -22.79
C THR A 838 -15.49 -31.15 -22.73
N GLY A 839 -14.89 -32.32 -23.00
CA GLY A 839 -15.61 -33.58 -23.23
C GLY A 839 -16.35 -33.64 -24.58
N PHE A 840 -16.25 -32.59 -25.42
CA PHE A 840 -16.82 -32.62 -26.76
C PHE A 840 -16.01 -33.57 -27.65
N ARG A 841 -16.68 -34.33 -28.51
CA ARG A 841 -16.07 -35.38 -29.32
C ARG A 841 -16.15 -35.08 -30.81
N GLY A 842 -15.11 -35.47 -31.54
CA GLY A 842 -15.05 -35.34 -33.00
C GLY A 842 -15.27 -33.89 -33.45
N SER A 843 -15.89 -33.75 -34.63
CA SER A 843 -16.20 -32.46 -35.25
C SER A 843 -17.51 -31.82 -34.76
N TYR A 844 -17.98 -32.17 -33.55
CA TYR A 844 -19.20 -31.60 -33.00
C TYR A 844 -19.06 -30.08 -32.82
N THR A 845 -20.09 -29.34 -33.28
CA THR A 845 -20.17 -27.88 -33.16
C THR A 845 -21.04 -27.50 -31.95
N PRO A 846 -20.44 -27.12 -30.81
CA PRO A 846 -21.19 -26.77 -29.61
C PRO A 846 -21.96 -25.46 -29.77
N THR A 847 -23.13 -25.41 -29.16
CA THR A 847 -23.97 -24.20 -29.06
C THR A 847 -23.42 -23.22 -28.02
N SER A 848 -23.83 -21.95 -28.08
CA SER A 848 -23.42 -20.93 -27.10
C SER A 848 -23.70 -21.36 -25.64
N ASP A 849 -24.84 -22.01 -25.38
CA ASP A 849 -25.19 -22.47 -24.03
C ASP A 849 -24.33 -23.65 -23.55
N GLU A 850 -23.92 -24.54 -24.47
CA GLU A 850 -22.98 -25.63 -24.16
C GLU A 850 -21.58 -25.10 -23.86
N ILE A 851 -21.15 -24.05 -24.57
CA ILE A 851 -19.88 -23.36 -24.28
C ILE A 851 -19.95 -22.65 -22.92
N LYS A 852 -21.07 -22.00 -22.60
CA LYS A 852 -21.30 -21.41 -21.26
C LYS A 852 -21.23 -22.45 -20.16
N ALA A 853 -21.79 -23.64 -20.39
CA ALA A 853 -21.69 -24.75 -19.43
C ALA A 853 -20.23 -25.11 -19.14
N TYR A 854 -19.38 -25.16 -20.17
CA TYR A 854 -17.94 -25.35 -20.01
C TYR A 854 -17.27 -24.27 -19.16
N PHE A 855 -17.50 -22.99 -19.49
CA PHE A 855 -16.94 -21.89 -18.72
C PHE A 855 -17.56 -21.71 -17.32
N ASN A 856 -18.67 -22.41 -17.02
CA ASN A 856 -19.22 -22.58 -15.68
C ASN A 856 -18.66 -23.78 -14.92
N GLY A 857 -17.74 -24.55 -15.49
CA GLY A 857 -17.08 -25.66 -14.81
C GLY A 857 -17.63 -27.04 -15.14
N TRP A 858 -18.40 -27.21 -16.21
CA TRP A 858 -19.00 -28.49 -16.59
C TRP A 858 -18.44 -29.02 -17.90
N LYS A 859 -18.14 -30.32 -17.96
CA LYS A 859 -17.76 -31.02 -19.19
C LYS A 859 -18.79 -32.05 -19.61
N SER A 860 -18.86 -32.33 -20.91
CA SER A 860 -19.70 -33.38 -21.45
C SER A 860 -19.28 -34.74 -20.87
N LYS A 861 -20.22 -35.44 -20.23
CA LYS A 861 -20.02 -36.77 -19.66
C LYS A 861 -20.29 -37.85 -20.72
N THR A 862 -21.46 -37.78 -21.33
CA THR A 862 -21.89 -38.64 -22.43
C THR A 862 -22.51 -37.81 -23.52
N SER A 863 -22.34 -38.29 -24.74
CA SER A 863 -22.87 -37.67 -25.95
C SER A 863 -23.73 -38.68 -26.71
N ASP A 864 -24.67 -38.19 -27.51
CA ASP A 864 -25.41 -39.03 -28.46
C ASP A 864 -24.53 -39.48 -29.64
N ALA A 865 -25.12 -40.22 -30.58
CA ALA A 865 -24.42 -40.74 -31.76
C ALA A 865 -23.82 -39.65 -32.66
N ASN A 866 -24.31 -38.41 -32.57
CA ASN A 866 -23.84 -37.26 -33.35
C ASN A 866 -22.83 -36.39 -32.56
N GLY A 867 -22.44 -36.82 -31.35
CA GLY A 867 -21.52 -36.09 -30.49
C GLY A 867 -22.17 -35.01 -29.61
N LYS A 868 -23.50 -34.83 -29.69
CA LYS A 868 -24.20 -33.83 -28.87
C LYS A 868 -24.20 -34.24 -27.39
N PRO A 869 -23.79 -33.38 -26.46
CA PRO A 869 -23.85 -33.66 -25.03
C PRO A 869 -25.27 -33.95 -24.55
N ILE A 870 -25.44 -35.04 -23.81
CA ILE A 870 -26.72 -35.42 -23.17
C ILE A 870 -26.61 -35.57 -21.65
N ALA A 871 -25.39 -35.55 -21.10
CA ALA A 871 -25.12 -35.56 -19.67
C ALA A 871 -23.83 -34.78 -19.37
N TRP A 872 -23.69 -34.31 -18.14
CA TRP A 872 -22.63 -33.39 -17.71
C TRP A 872 -22.03 -33.81 -16.37
N LYS A 873 -20.73 -33.54 -16.23
CA LYS A 873 -20.02 -33.71 -14.96
C LYS A 873 -19.08 -32.54 -14.71
N SER A 874 -18.73 -32.35 -13.44
CA SER A 874 -17.81 -31.31 -12.98
C SER A 874 -16.43 -31.47 -13.60
N LEU A 875 -15.82 -30.35 -14.00
CA LEU A 875 -14.42 -30.25 -14.42
C LEU A 875 -13.45 -30.47 -13.26
N VAL A 876 -13.90 -30.25 -12.02
CA VAL A 876 -13.04 -30.22 -10.83
C VAL A 876 -12.89 -31.61 -10.22
N ASP A 877 -14.01 -32.35 -10.10
CA ASP A 877 -14.05 -33.58 -9.30
C ASP A 877 -14.77 -34.78 -9.95
N ASP A 878 -15.10 -34.63 -11.24
CA ASP A 878 -15.83 -35.60 -12.05
C ASP A 878 -17.21 -36.00 -11.50
N LYS A 879 -17.75 -35.27 -10.51
CA LYS A 879 -19.10 -35.54 -10.00
C LYS A 879 -20.16 -35.16 -11.02
N ASP A 880 -21.21 -35.97 -11.05
CA ASP A 880 -22.37 -35.77 -11.89
C ASP A 880 -23.09 -34.44 -11.59
N SER A 881 -23.53 -33.74 -12.63
CA SER A 881 -24.40 -32.58 -12.46
C SER A 881 -25.74 -33.00 -11.82
N PRO A 882 -26.29 -32.24 -10.84
CA PRO A 882 -27.50 -32.62 -10.11
C PRO A 882 -28.71 -32.98 -10.97
N THR A 883 -28.90 -32.32 -12.12
CA THR A 883 -30.05 -32.58 -13.01
C THR A 883 -29.66 -33.22 -14.33
N GLN A 884 -28.35 -33.31 -14.63
CA GLN A 884 -27.83 -33.76 -15.93
C GLN A 884 -28.35 -32.98 -17.15
N THR A 885 -28.94 -31.79 -16.96
CA THR A 885 -29.52 -30.99 -18.05
C THR A 885 -28.66 -29.78 -18.43
N LEU A 886 -28.68 -29.41 -19.72
CA LEU A 886 -28.05 -28.19 -20.22
C LEU A 886 -28.57 -26.92 -19.52
N ALA A 887 -29.88 -26.87 -19.24
CA ALA A 887 -30.53 -25.74 -18.59
C ALA A 887 -29.93 -25.43 -17.21
N TYR A 888 -29.57 -26.48 -16.45
CA TYR A 888 -28.94 -26.33 -15.15
C TYR A 888 -27.48 -25.90 -15.27
N VAL A 889 -26.67 -26.60 -16.07
CA VAL A 889 -25.21 -26.36 -16.14
C VAL A 889 -24.85 -25.02 -16.79
N ARG A 890 -25.68 -24.51 -17.70
CA ARG A 890 -25.48 -23.16 -18.28
C ARG A 890 -25.78 -22.03 -17.28
N ALA A 891 -26.61 -22.31 -16.27
CA ALA A 891 -27.07 -21.30 -15.30
C ALA A 891 -26.34 -21.38 -13.95
N ASN A 892 -25.70 -22.51 -13.65
CA ASN A 892 -25.09 -22.76 -12.34
C ASN A 892 -23.62 -23.12 -12.50
N ARG A 893 -22.75 -22.50 -11.69
CA ARG A 893 -21.33 -22.83 -11.63
C ARG A 893 -21.12 -24.17 -10.91
N ALA A 894 -20.20 -24.98 -11.40
CA ALA A 894 -19.82 -26.22 -10.74
C ALA A 894 -19.21 -25.93 -9.35
N PRO A 895 -19.48 -26.77 -8.33
CA PRO A 895 -18.87 -26.60 -7.01
C PRO A 895 -17.34 -26.60 -7.08
N ASN A 896 -16.70 -25.69 -6.32
CA ASN A 896 -15.24 -25.54 -6.25
C ASN A 896 -14.53 -25.20 -7.58
N TYR A 897 -15.28 -24.82 -8.62
CA TYR A 897 -14.71 -24.38 -9.88
C TYR A 897 -14.25 -22.92 -9.80
N SER A 898 -12.98 -22.70 -10.11
CA SER A 898 -12.39 -21.37 -10.32
C SER A 898 -12.49 -21.03 -11.81
N PRO A 899 -13.19 -19.95 -12.20
CA PRO A 899 -13.23 -19.55 -13.61
C PRO A 899 -11.87 -19.16 -14.18
N TYR A 900 -11.80 -19.14 -15.50
CA TYR A 900 -10.67 -18.55 -16.21
C TYR A 900 -10.60 -17.05 -15.89
N LYS A 901 -9.39 -16.49 -15.88
CA LYS A 901 -9.14 -15.07 -15.62
C LYS A 901 -8.29 -14.48 -16.73
N LEU A 902 -8.69 -13.30 -17.23
CA LEU A 902 -8.04 -12.60 -18.33
C LEU A 902 -7.51 -11.25 -17.86
N THR A 903 -6.21 -11.04 -18.06
CA THR A 903 -5.54 -9.74 -17.88
C THR A 903 -5.04 -9.26 -19.24
N TYR A 904 -5.38 -8.02 -19.61
CA TYR A 904 -5.09 -7.46 -20.93
C TYR A 904 -4.81 -5.97 -20.91
N GLN A 905 -3.99 -5.51 -21.85
CA GLN A 905 -3.65 -4.10 -21.99
C GLN A 905 -4.82 -3.34 -22.61
N LEU A 906 -5.22 -2.20 -22.05
CA LEU A 906 -6.26 -1.33 -22.58
C LEU A 906 -5.82 -0.66 -23.88
N ALA A 907 -6.78 -0.45 -24.79
CA ALA A 907 -6.58 0.30 -26.03
C ALA A 907 -6.16 1.76 -25.77
N ALA A 908 -6.84 2.39 -24.80
CA ALA A 908 -6.62 3.75 -24.36
C ALA A 908 -6.44 3.76 -22.84
N PRO A 909 -5.32 4.28 -22.30
CA PRO A 909 -5.17 4.47 -20.87
C PRO A 909 -6.26 5.40 -20.31
N ARG A 910 -6.65 5.17 -19.06
CA ARG A 910 -7.59 6.02 -18.33
C ARG A 910 -7.03 6.38 -16.95
N VAL A 911 -7.42 7.54 -16.42
CA VAL A 911 -7.10 7.92 -15.05
C VAL A 911 -8.31 7.65 -14.18
N GLU A 912 -8.10 6.96 -13.06
CA GLU A 912 -9.15 6.67 -12.08
C GLU A 912 -8.72 7.15 -10.69
N ASN A 913 -9.70 7.67 -9.93
CA ASN A 913 -9.48 8.04 -8.53
C ASN A 913 -9.45 6.77 -7.69
N VAL A 914 -8.53 6.72 -6.73
CA VAL A 914 -8.32 5.56 -5.87
C VAL A 914 -8.64 5.91 -4.43
N GLN A 915 -9.35 5.02 -3.75
CA GLN A 915 -9.53 5.14 -2.32
C GLN A 915 -8.23 4.76 -1.59
N VAL A 916 -7.82 5.65 -0.70
CA VAL A 916 -6.64 5.46 0.14
C VAL A 916 -6.97 5.79 1.59
N GLU A 917 -6.23 5.21 2.50
CA GLU A 917 -6.18 5.60 3.91
C GLU A 917 -4.80 6.17 4.23
N GLY A 918 -4.80 7.31 4.91
CA GLY A 918 -3.58 8.03 5.30
C GLY A 918 -3.00 8.93 4.21
N ASP A 919 -1.97 9.68 4.60
CA ASP A 919 -1.08 10.42 3.71
C ASP A 919 0.34 10.27 4.27
N LEU A 920 1.37 10.42 3.42
CA LEU A 920 2.76 10.22 3.83
C LEU A 920 3.43 11.56 4.15
N ALA A 921 4.19 11.58 5.25
CA ALA A 921 4.95 12.74 5.67
C ALA A 921 6.35 12.35 6.16
N VAL A 922 7.32 13.21 5.88
CA VAL A 922 8.72 13.03 6.26
C VAL A 922 9.27 14.30 6.90
N SER A 923 10.19 14.14 7.85
CA SER A 923 10.86 15.26 8.51
C SER A 923 12.19 14.81 9.11
N GLY A 924 13.30 15.43 8.68
CA GLY A 924 14.65 14.98 8.99
C GLY A 924 14.91 13.56 8.46
N MET A 925 15.80 12.83 9.14
CA MET A 925 15.99 11.40 8.89
C MET A 925 14.72 10.63 9.22
N THR A 926 14.09 10.06 8.20
CA THR A 926 12.83 9.31 8.27
C THR A 926 13.02 7.97 7.59
N GLN A 927 12.63 6.88 8.25
CA GLN A 927 12.58 5.56 7.62
C GLN A 927 11.25 5.40 6.87
N VAL A 928 11.34 4.99 5.61
CA VAL A 928 10.18 4.72 4.74
C VAL A 928 10.19 3.26 4.35
N ARG A 929 9.15 2.54 4.75
CA ARG A 929 8.93 1.16 4.36
C ARG A 929 8.10 1.12 3.10
N VAL A 930 8.62 0.44 2.08
CA VAL A 930 7.91 0.12 0.85
C VAL A 930 7.63 -1.38 0.85
N ASP A 931 6.36 -1.74 0.94
CA ASP A 931 5.91 -3.12 1.06
C ASP A 931 4.67 -3.36 0.18
N SER A 932 3.99 -4.48 0.39
CA SER A 932 2.79 -4.88 -0.33
C SER A 932 1.85 -5.67 0.58
N GLY A 933 0.58 -5.78 0.16
CA GLY A 933 -0.38 -6.69 0.76
C GLY A 933 -1.19 -6.09 1.90
N VAL A 934 -2.07 -5.15 1.56
CA VAL A 934 -3.09 -4.61 2.46
C VAL A 934 -4.49 -4.82 1.89
N VAL A 935 -5.42 -5.16 2.76
CA VAL A 935 -6.86 -5.14 2.46
C VAL A 935 -7.45 -3.97 3.23
N VAL A 936 -8.10 -3.06 2.51
CA VAL A 936 -8.66 -1.83 3.06
C VAL A 936 -10.18 -1.97 3.18
N ARG A 937 -10.71 -1.69 4.38
CA ARG A 937 -12.16 -1.66 4.66
C ARG A 937 -12.92 -2.93 4.27
N GLU A 938 -12.37 -4.11 4.51
CA GLU A 938 -13.11 -5.36 4.29
C GLU A 938 -14.32 -5.41 5.22
N LYS A 939 -15.52 -5.53 4.65
CA LYS A 939 -16.75 -5.70 5.40
C LYS A 939 -16.78 -7.05 6.08
N VAL A 940 -17.03 -7.05 7.39
CA VAL A 940 -17.04 -8.27 8.21
C VAL A 940 -18.29 -8.30 9.09
N LYS A 941 -18.77 -9.50 9.40
CA LYS A 941 -19.79 -9.72 10.44
C LYS A 941 -19.09 -10.17 11.71
N PRO A 942 -19.02 -9.33 12.77
CA PRO A 942 -18.39 -9.75 14.02
C PRO A 942 -19.12 -10.93 14.67
N ASN A 943 -18.35 -11.84 15.27
CA ASN A 943 -18.87 -13.01 15.97
C ASN A 943 -19.01 -12.70 17.47
N VAL A 944 -20.22 -12.80 18.00
CA VAL A 944 -20.47 -12.67 19.45
C VAL A 944 -20.31 -14.03 20.11
N TYR A 945 -19.38 -14.13 21.06
CA TYR A 945 -19.15 -15.33 21.86
C TYR A 945 -19.10 -14.98 23.35
N THR A 946 -20.13 -15.40 24.09
CA THR A 946 -20.34 -15.06 25.51
C THR A 946 -20.35 -13.53 25.72
N ASN A 947 -19.34 -12.97 26.40
CA ASN A 947 -19.22 -11.53 26.68
C ASN A 947 -18.21 -10.80 25.78
N THR A 948 -17.64 -11.50 24.80
CA THR A 948 -16.61 -10.97 23.90
C THR A 948 -17.08 -11.07 22.45
N VAL A 949 -16.78 -10.05 21.66
CA VAL A 949 -17.06 -10.03 20.22
C VAL A 949 -15.75 -10.11 19.47
N PHE A 950 -15.67 -10.96 18.45
CA PHE A 950 -14.45 -11.27 17.71
C PHE A 950 -14.59 -10.95 16.23
N ILE A 951 -13.51 -10.45 15.65
CA ILE A 951 -13.28 -10.32 14.21
C ILE A 951 -12.04 -11.14 13.88
N ASN A 952 -12.07 -11.83 12.74
CA ASN A 952 -11.14 -12.88 12.39
C ASN A 952 -11.19 -14.01 13.44
N SER A 953 -12.28 -14.77 13.43
CA SER A 953 -12.44 -16.02 14.21
C SER A 953 -12.98 -17.11 13.29
N ALA A 954 -13.04 -18.36 13.75
CA ALA A 954 -13.55 -19.47 12.94
C ALA A 954 -14.93 -19.20 12.28
N VAL A 955 -15.77 -18.35 12.88
CA VAL A 955 -17.11 -17.97 12.37
C VAL A 955 -17.12 -16.59 11.70
N SER A 956 -16.18 -15.70 12.05
CA SER A 956 -16.03 -14.35 11.48
C SER A 956 -14.70 -14.25 10.75
N LYS A 957 -14.54 -15.03 9.68
CA LYS A 957 -13.28 -15.10 8.92
C LYS A 957 -13.15 -13.89 8.00
N LEU A 958 -11.93 -13.36 7.90
CA LEU A 958 -11.56 -12.41 6.84
C LEU A 958 -11.16 -13.19 5.58
N ALA A 959 -11.20 -12.53 4.43
CA ALA A 959 -10.95 -13.14 3.13
C ALA A 959 -9.55 -13.74 2.99
N TYR A 960 -8.55 -13.11 3.62
CA TYR A 960 -7.16 -13.54 3.61
C TYR A 960 -6.64 -13.77 5.02
N ARG A 961 -5.68 -14.70 5.16
CA ARG A 961 -4.98 -14.92 6.42
C ARG A 961 -4.25 -13.64 6.82
N VAL A 962 -4.47 -13.20 8.06
CA VAL A 962 -4.05 -11.89 8.56
C VAL A 962 -2.62 -11.93 9.09
N ASP A 963 -1.74 -11.03 8.66
CA ASP A 963 -0.45 -10.79 9.32
C ASP A 963 -0.62 -9.88 10.54
N GLY A 964 -1.42 -8.82 10.40
CA GLY A 964 -1.80 -7.93 11.49
C GLY A 964 -3.05 -7.13 11.14
N VAL A 965 -3.94 -6.96 12.12
CA VAL A 965 -5.07 -6.04 12.00
C VAL A 965 -4.53 -4.62 12.20
N ILE A 966 -4.91 -3.70 11.31
CA ILE A 966 -4.50 -2.29 11.39
C ILE A 966 -5.54 -1.49 12.17
N GLU A 967 -6.81 -1.58 11.78
CA GLU A 967 -7.88 -0.76 12.36
C GLU A 967 -9.27 -1.39 12.14
N VAL A 968 -10.18 -1.15 13.09
CA VAL A 968 -11.60 -1.54 12.99
C VAL A 968 -12.47 -0.29 12.91
N TYR A 969 -13.44 -0.31 11.99
CA TYR A 969 -14.36 0.80 11.77
C TYR A 969 -15.81 0.38 11.99
N LYS A 970 -16.58 1.28 12.60
CA LYS A 970 -18.03 1.18 12.81
C LYS A 970 -18.71 2.31 12.02
N ASN A 971 -19.58 1.96 11.07
CA ASN A 971 -20.28 2.91 10.18
C ASN A 971 -19.32 3.92 9.52
N GLY A 972 -18.16 3.44 9.07
CA GLY A 972 -17.14 4.24 8.41
C GLY A 972 -16.18 5.02 9.34
N GLN A 973 -16.42 5.05 10.65
CA GLN A 973 -15.58 5.76 11.63
C GLN A 973 -14.72 4.79 12.43
N ILE A 974 -13.52 5.21 12.85
CA ILE A 974 -12.62 4.38 13.68
C ILE A 974 -13.32 4.04 15.00
N ASP A 975 -13.39 2.75 15.32
CA ASP A 975 -13.99 2.25 16.56
C ASP A 975 -12.89 1.88 17.57
N LYS A 976 -12.61 2.80 18.49
CA LYS A 976 -11.55 2.65 19.50
C LYS A 976 -11.86 1.64 20.61
N ASN A 977 -13.03 0.99 20.59
CA ASN A 977 -13.39 -0.02 21.57
C ASN A 977 -12.82 -1.41 21.28
N TRP A 978 -12.17 -1.59 20.12
CA TRP A 978 -11.54 -2.85 19.72
C TRP A 978 -10.11 -2.94 20.23
N THR A 979 -9.77 -4.10 20.79
CA THR A 979 -8.40 -4.49 21.09
C THR A 979 -7.87 -5.33 19.94
N LEU A 980 -6.76 -4.92 19.34
CA LEU A 980 -6.04 -5.65 18.29
C LEU A 980 -5.06 -6.62 18.96
N VAL A 981 -5.10 -7.90 18.56
CA VAL A 981 -4.39 -8.98 19.26
C VAL A 981 -3.65 -9.87 18.27
N SER A 982 -2.42 -10.24 18.63
CA SER A 982 -1.64 -11.26 17.94
C SER A 982 -1.93 -12.65 18.53
N ARG A 983 -2.13 -13.64 17.66
CA ARG A 983 -2.26 -15.07 18.01
C ARG A 983 -0.90 -15.71 18.23
N ASN A 984 -0.85 -16.65 19.17
CA ASN A 984 0.27 -17.56 19.32
C ASN A 984 0.25 -18.62 18.21
N THR A 985 1.43 -19.09 17.80
CA THR A 985 1.57 -20.13 16.76
C THR A 985 0.97 -21.48 17.17
N SER A 986 0.77 -21.71 18.47
CA SER A 986 0.14 -22.92 19.02
C SER A 986 -1.38 -22.89 19.03
N GLU A 987 -2.01 -21.73 18.76
CA GLU A 987 -3.46 -21.62 18.70
C GLU A 987 -3.99 -22.32 17.43
N SER A 988 -5.07 -23.11 17.56
CA SER A 988 -5.68 -23.86 16.46
C SER A 988 -6.13 -22.97 15.29
N ASP A 989 -6.44 -21.72 15.59
CA ASP A 989 -6.89 -20.71 14.63
C ASP A 989 -5.74 -20.03 13.88
N TYR A 990 -4.49 -20.21 14.31
CA TYR A 990 -3.32 -19.60 13.67
C TYR A 990 -3.14 -20.08 12.22
N VAL A 991 -3.20 -21.40 12.02
CA VAL A 991 -3.05 -22.01 10.70
C VAL A 991 -4.15 -21.54 9.74
N PRO A 992 -5.46 -21.58 10.07
CA PRO A 992 -6.50 -21.16 9.14
C PRO A 992 -6.68 -19.64 9.00
N LEU A 993 -6.32 -18.81 9.99
CA LEU A 993 -6.71 -17.39 10.03
C LEU A 993 -5.53 -16.40 10.12
N GLY A 994 -4.30 -16.89 10.29
CA GLY A 994 -3.09 -16.07 10.40
C GLY A 994 -2.78 -15.59 11.82
N LYS A 995 -1.99 -14.53 11.93
CA LYS A 995 -1.39 -14.00 13.16
C LYS A 995 -2.26 -12.99 13.91
N GLY A 996 -3.20 -12.31 13.26
CA GLY A 996 -3.93 -11.19 13.90
C GLY A 996 -5.43 -11.41 14.04
N PHE A 997 -6.04 -10.92 15.11
CA PHE A 997 -7.49 -10.79 15.27
C PHE A 997 -7.85 -9.53 16.08
N ALA A 998 -9.14 -9.19 16.12
CA ALA A 998 -9.62 -8.09 16.96
C ALA A 998 -10.74 -8.57 17.89
N ARG A 999 -10.79 -8.01 19.10
CA ARG A 999 -11.85 -8.31 20.07
C ARG A 999 -12.39 -7.06 20.77
N ALA A 1000 -13.67 -7.05 21.09
CA ALA A 1000 -14.33 -6.01 21.88
C ALA A 1000 -15.22 -6.64 22.97
N THR A 1001 -15.66 -5.86 23.95
CA THR A 1001 -16.67 -6.33 24.90
C THR A 1001 -18.05 -6.28 24.25
N ILE A 1002 -18.96 -7.17 24.65
CA ILE A 1002 -20.33 -7.16 24.11
C ILE A 1002 -21.07 -5.85 24.42
N ALA A 1003 -20.71 -5.15 25.51
CA ALA A 1003 -21.32 -3.89 25.90
C ALA A 1003 -21.00 -2.72 24.95
N SER A 1004 -19.84 -2.75 24.26
CA SER A 1004 -19.48 -1.74 23.27
C SER A 1004 -19.89 -2.11 21.84
N PHE A 1005 -20.43 -3.31 21.64
CA PHE A 1005 -20.82 -3.82 20.33
C PHE A 1005 -22.23 -3.38 19.94
N ASP A 1006 -22.38 -2.94 18.69
CA ASP A 1006 -23.66 -2.54 18.10
C ASP A 1006 -24.02 -3.47 16.94
N PRO A 1007 -24.95 -4.41 17.12
CA PRO A 1007 -25.27 -5.40 16.10
C PRO A 1007 -25.93 -4.82 14.85
N THR A 1008 -26.36 -3.54 14.88
CA THR A 1008 -27.01 -2.87 13.74
C THR A 1008 -26.04 -2.11 12.86
N ALA A 1009 -24.81 -1.89 13.34
CA ALA A 1009 -23.79 -1.14 12.61
C ALA A 1009 -23.07 -2.00 11.56
N GLU A 1010 -22.58 -1.33 10.51
CA GLU A 1010 -21.64 -1.93 9.58
C GLU A 1010 -20.23 -1.89 10.16
N TYR A 1011 -19.57 -3.05 10.21
CA TYR A 1011 -18.16 -3.17 10.60
C TYR A 1011 -17.29 -3.45 9.38
N THR A 1012 -16.21 -2.69 9.25
CA THR A 1012 -15.17 -2.90 8.24
C THR A 1012 -13.79 -2.92 8.89
N VAL A 1013 -12.84 -3.65 8.31
CA VAL A 1013 -11.50 -3.87 8.89
C VAL A 1013 -10.43 -3.62 7.84
N THR A 1014 -9.37 -2.90 8.21
CA THR A 1014 -8.15 -2.79 7.41
C THR A 1014 -7.07 -3.69 8.02
N TYR A 1015 -6.37 -4.48 7.22
CA TYR A 1015 -5.36 -5.43 7.71
C TYR A 1015 -4.29 -5.79 6.66
N LEU A 1016 -3.12 -6.23 7.13
CA LEU A 1016 -2.04 -6.75 6.29
C LEU A 1016 -2.23 -8.25 6.03
N THR A 1017 -1.93 -8.70 4.81
CA THR A 1017 -2.02 -10.12 4.43
C THR A 1017 -0.76 -10.90 4.81
N LEU A 1018 -0.92 -12.08 5.42
CA LEU A 1018 0.18 -12.98 5.76
C LEU A 1018 0.74 -13.70 4.54
N ASP A 1019 -0.14 -14.33 3.77
CA ASP A 1019 0.22 -15.14 2.59
C ASP A 1019 0.32 -14.24 1.35
N LYS A 1020 1.25 -13.28 1.36
CA LYS A 1020 1.42 -12.29 0.28
C LYS A 1020 1.53 -12.95 -1.10
N HIS A 1021 2.18 -14.10 -1.19
CA HIS A 1021 2.33 -14.89 -2.41
C HIS A 1021 1.01 -15.31 -3.08
N GLN A 1022 -0.12 -15.27 -2.38
CA GLN A 1022 -1.47 -15.55 -2.92
C GLN A 1022 -2.28 -14.30 -3.27
N TYR A 1023 -1.75 -13.11 -2.95
CA TYR A 1023 -2.48 -11.84 -3.05
C TYR A 1023 -1.75 -10.78 -3.88
N THR A 1024 -0.43 -10.71 -3.78
CA THR A 1024 0.37 -9.64 -4.38
C THR A 1024 1.80 -10.08 -4.72
N THR A 1025 2.50 -9.25 -5.47
CA THR A 1025 3.96 -9.26 -5.57
C THR A 1025 4.59 -8.06 -4.86
N ASN A 1026 5.93 -8.03 -4.78
CA ASN A 1026 6.69 -6.93 -4.19
C ASN A 1026 6.86 -5.78 -5.18
N VAL A 1027 6.78 -4.55 -4.65
CA VAL A 1027 7.27 -3.33 -5.31
C VAL A 1027 8.75 -3.52 -5.64
N VAL A 1028 9.22 -3.20 -6.84
CA VAL A 1028 10.67 -3.19 -7.12
C VAL A 1028 11.28 -1.93 -6.54
N ASP A 1029 10.68 -0.80 -6.91
CA ASP A 1029 11.01 0.52 -6.41
C ASP A 1029 9.80 1.47 -6.50
N ALA A 1030 9.88 2.54 -5.72
CA ALA A 1030 8.96 3.67 -5.72
C ALA A 1030 9.76 4.97 -5.81
N LYS A 1031 9.31 5.93 -6.61
CA LYS A 1031 9.93 7.25 -6.68
C LYS A 1031 9.33 8.13 -5.60
N GLY A 1032 10.09 8.41 -4.54
CA GLY A 1032 9.71 9.33 -3.46
C GLY A 1032 10.19 10.75 -3.74
N MET A 1033 9.30 11.73 -3.56
CA MET A 1033 9.56 13.15 -3.77
C MET A 1033 9.19 13.96 -2.53
N TYR A 1034 10.10 14.81 -2.08
CA TYR A 1034 9.90 15.64 -0.88
C TYR A 1034 10.55 17.02 -1.04
N ASN A 1035 10.02 18.02 -0.33
CA ASN A 1035 10.44 19.42 -0.40
C ASN A 1035 11.76 19.65 0.33
N GLN A 1036 12.59 20.55 -0.22
CA GLN A 1036 13.88 20.92 0.38
C GLN A 1036 13.83 22.22 1.19
N SER A 1037 12.77 23.02 1.06
CA SER A 1037 12.65 24.36 1.67
C SER A 1037 11.31 24.53 2.40
N ILE A 1038 11.27 25.38 3.43
CA ILE A 1038 10.01 25.70 4.13
C ILE A 1038 9.02 26.34 3.15
N ARG A 1039 9.52 27.16 2.21
CA ARG A 1039 8.70 27.83 1.19
C ARG A 1039 7.94 26.83 0.32
N SER A 1040 8.64 25.87 -0.28
CA SER A 1040 8.01 24.83 -1.11
C SER A 1040 6.99 24.00 -0.33
N THR A 1041 7.28 23.68 0.95
CA THR A 1041 6.31 23.04 1.84
C THR A 1041 5.07 23.91 2.08
N VAL A 1042 5.22 25.19 2.42
CA VAL A 1042 4.10 26.10 2.72
C VAL A 1042 3.24 26.32 1.49
N GLU A 1043 3.83 26.52 0.31
CA GLU A 1043 3.10 26.70 -0.94
C GLU A 1043 2.31 25.42 -1.30
N GLU A 1044 2.91 24.23 -1.18
CA GLU A 1044 2.20 22.96 -1.41
C GLU A 1044 1.04 22.76 -0.43
N LEU A 1045 1.24 23.07 0.85
CA LEU A 1045 0.17 23.00 1.86
C LEU A 1045 -0.95 24.01 1.56
N THR A 1046 -0.62 25.21 1.09
CA THR A 1046 -1.60 26.24 0.73
C THR A 1046 -2.46 25.78 -0.45
N VAL A 1047 -1.84 25.16 -1.46
CA VAL A 1047 -2.57 24.56 -2.60
C VAL A 1047 -3.47 23.42 -2.11
N LYS A 1048 -2.92 22.45 -1.34
CA LYS A 1048 -3.71 21.34 -0.77
C LYS A 1048 -4.90 21.84 0.08
N GLN A 1049 -4.71 22.91 0.85
CA GLN A 1049 -5.78 23.53 1.64
C GLN A 1049 -6.85 24.17 0.76
N SER A 1050 -6.45 24.89 -0.29
CA SER A 1050 -7.37 25.48 -1.27
C SER A 1050 -8.19 24.41 -1.99
N ASP A 1051 -7.55 23.31 -2.38
CA ASP A 1051 -8.21 22.19 -3.05
C ASP A 1051 -9.19 21.47 -2.11
N ALA A 1052 -8.81 21.26 -0.85
CA ALA A 1052 -9.69 20.70 0.17
C ALA A 1052 -10.93 21.59 0.43
N ALA A 1053 -10.74 22.91 0.50
CA ALA A 1053 -11.85 23.86 0.63
C ALA A 1053 -12.79 23.82 -0.59
N THR A 1054 -12.22 23.72 -1.79
CA THR A 1054 -12.98 23.60 -3.04
C THR A 1054 -13.77 22.28 -3.08
N GLY A 1055 -13.13 21.16 -2.73
CA GLY A 1055 -13.78 19.85 -2.64
C GLY A 1055 -14.93 19.82 -1.63
N LEU A 1056 -14.73 20.46 -0.46
CA LEU A 1056 -15.79 20.59 0.55
C LEU A 1056 -16.97 21.41 0.03
N SER A 1057 -16.72 22.50 -0.70
CA SER A 1057 -17.78 23.30 -1.33
C SER A 1057 -18.56 22.51 -2.38
N ILE A 1058 -17.88 21.73 -3.22
CA ILE A 1058 -18.55 20.83 -4.18
C ILE A 1058 -19.40 19.80 -3.46
N LEU A 1059 -18.88 19.17 -2.41
CA LEU A 1059 -19.63 18.18 -1.63
C LEU A 1059 -20.87 18.81 -0.98
N GLN A 1060 -20.74 20.01 -0.41
CA GLN A 1060 -21.87 20.77 0.13
C GLN A 1060 -22.93 21.03 -0.94
N ASN A 1061 -22.52 21.41 -2.16
CA ASN A 1061 -23.44 21.62 -3.27
C ASN A 1061 -24.12 20.33 -3.72
N ILE A 1062 -23.41 19.21 -3.80
CA ILE A 1062 -23.98 17.90 -4.14
C ILE A 1062 -24.97 17.45 -3.06
N VAL A 1063 -24.61 17.57 -1.78
CA VAL A 1063 -25.52 17.24 -0.67
C VAL A 1063 -26.77 18.13 -0.73
N THR A 1064 -26.60 19.41 -1.06
CA THR A 1064 -27.71 20.35 -1.26
C THR A 1064 -28.59 19.97 -2.45
N ASP A 1065 -28.01 19.53 -3.57
CA ASP A 1065 -28.74 19.05 -4.75
C ASP A 1065 -29.47 17.72 -4.46
N VAL A 1066 -28.83 16.77 -3.76
CA VAL A 1066 -29.47 15.53 -3.31
C VAL A 1066 -30.64 15.84 -2.37
N LEU A 1067 -30.45 16.76 -1.43
CA LEU A 1067 -31.52 17.28 -0.56
C LEU A 1067 -32.63 17.96 -1.37
N ALA A 1068 -32.29 18.71 -2.42
CA ALA A 1068 -33.25 19.36 -3.31
C ALA A 1068 -34.03 18.35 -4.16
N ARG A 1069 -33.39 17.28 -4.65
CA ARG A 1069 -34.04 16.18 -5.38
C ARG A 1069 -34.91 15.32 -4.47
N LEU A 1070 -34.48 15.09 -3.22
CA LEU A 1070 -35.32 14.47 -2.20
C LEU A 1070 -36.55 15.34 -1.88
N LYS A 1071 -36.40 16.68 -1.87
CA LYS A 1071 -37.52 17.64 -1.78
C LYS A 1071 -38.41 17.66 -3.03
N ALA A 1072 -37.85 17.48 -4.22
CA ALA A 1072 -38.60 17.44 -5.48
C ALA A 1072 -39.36 16.12 -5.68
N ASN A 1073 -38.85 14.99 -5.15
CA ASN A 1073 -39.55 13.70 -5.12
C ASN A 1073 -40.54 13.56 -3.94
N SER A 1074 -40.70 14.62 -3.13
CA SER A 1074 -41.71 14.74 -2.07
C SER A 1074 -42.70 15.90 -2.32
N LEU A 1075 -42.59 16.58 -3.47
CA LEU A 1075 -43.61 17.40 -4.12
C LEU A 1075 -44.40 16.52 -5.10
#